data_AF-A0AAD5DML8-F1
#
_entry.id   AF-A0AAD5DML8-F1
#
_cell.length_a   1.000
_cell.length_b   1.000
_cell.length_c   1.000
_cell.angle_alpha   90.00
_cell.angle_beta   90.00
_cell.angle_gamma   90.00
#
_symmetry.space_group_name_H-M   'P 1'
#
loop_
_entity.id
_entity.type
_entity.pdbx_description
1 polymer ?
#
loop_
_entity_poly.entity_id
_entity_poly.type
_entity_poly.pdbx_seq_one_letter_code
_entity_poly.pdbx_strand_id
1 'polypeptide(L)'
;MSWEALNRQLRRLVLRFLAADNAATFEEVYSRLFVISGEGGELSRLQASGLQPSPAEAESLRTTLAMAADRLAALDSSIPSSVNSRATVAQVSVACQLFNTCFLLCTDGSMPDMLGRFLPCATLLLRPGAAAQQYLVREVQHGAMQAGQLLVPVTAQLWAFYAWQHIACREPPAPTHTKSASDAAAAAGQAHAPPALLQQWLQCTLASMRLLEPTSWKPGTAYARTLVRLSQMLGRLFTFAVFSAHGALLLRDAQLCRGLLQLVLPSVSAMAVGLQLPPDRRPPECSWEAAVLMAAFVSAALQPMQQQQQQQAITVGPDEGRRLLTAAAQLLQCCPFPAPSSSELTSHAVLDTTLCLIQQLEAAAMCQYPGITQQPGQQPTPPTALALPRSQAQLLLAALPRISEALAAAVAHTHGPQLPQTAHIIRAAATVAALLSGAARPVEESTRPAPAMAAVQDLPAWLRAAAAALRWLPSVFAIWEREQPSRVGSSVRTHSSEAANVAVLLAVNVGWSTYAGMDLPDAGWAACSAEQQAECLAGLWELHTVACRVAHAVLAGVVSRHLVSQIVHDTQQLFQLVEPPFVAASAMCASTEGVGAALPPEAARCLPAMAVAYSEALFSILDACAAAEEEISTLRATLLLGGIATALLWGPPALANDVRLQAAAAKCLGLVPQADMLQGCDETKLLELAAKSPRVAAVLVAEGLPDKVLQAAQASLVDSNIQLTWRQRMMPALNQLLTAAEGADQQSAAAGEPGAAAAAVAEAAATVDRAIHGIRTYPASTASIAQLLHVSASWLPPARRLAAALLAWWRRPEAQPAAALELAQAAAARSCAYLRCANLGGEGGPAAGQGDGSLRCSACHVVWYCGTACSHADWRAGHRRVCKELGAARAAEQERQQQAAAAEAAAEQDDAQAADAEQE
;
A
#
# COMPACT_ATOMS: atom_id res chain seq x y z
N MET A 1 40.65 25.40 22.08
CA MET A 1 41.60 25.73 20.99
C MET A 1 41.05 26.98 20.29
N SER A 2 41.88 27.96 19.93
CA SER A 2 41.44 29.13 19.13
C SER A 2 41.63 28.89 17.62
N TRP A 3 41.04 29.73 16.77
CA TRP A 3 41.27 29.71 15.32
C TRP A 3 42.75 29.95 14.97
N GLU A 4 43.41 30.89 15.65
CA GLU A 4 44.86 31.09 15.51
C GLU A 4 45.67 29.82 15.83
N ALA A 5 45.35 29.12 16.94
CA ALA A 5 46.05 27.91 17.34
C ALA A 5 45.87 26.79 16.30
N LEU A 6 44.65 26.63 15.79
CA LEU A 6 44.31 25.68 14.73
C LEU A 6 45.08 25.99 13.44
N ASN A 7 45.08 27.24 12.99
CA ASN A 7 45.80 27.66 11.78
C ASN A 7 47.31 27.43 11.93
N ARG A 8 47.90 27.77 13.09
CA ARG A 8 49.32 27.52 13.38
C ARG A 8 49.65 26.03 13.37
N GLN A 9 48.75 25.18 13.83
CA GLN A 9 48.89 23.72 13.78
C GLN A 9 48.79 23.21 12.34
N LEU A 10 47.77 23.63 11.58
CA LEU A 10 47.60 23.26 10.19
C LEU A 10 48.80 23.68 9.33
N ARG A 11 49.26 24.93 9.46
CA ARG A 11 50.43 25.45 8.73
C ARG A 11 51.68 24.62 9.01
N ARG A 12 51.92 24.22 10.26
CA ARG A 12 53.02 23.31 10.63
C ARG A 12 52.88 21.95 9.97
N LEU A 13 51.67 21.38 9.94
CA LEU A 13 51.40 20.11 9.28
C LEU A 13 51.62 20.17 7.77
N VAL A 14 51.19 21.25 7.12
CA VAL A 14 51.43 21.46 5.68
C VAL A 14 52.94 21.55 5.40
N LEU A 15 53.69 22.36 6.15
CA LEU A 15 55.14 22.47 5.97
C LEU A 15 55.86 21.14 6.23
N ARG A 16 55.42 20.39 7.25
CA ARG A 16 55.99 19.08 7.56
C ARG A 16 55.68 18.04 6.51
N PHE A 17 54.48 18.06 5.94
CA PHE A 17 54.11 17.23 4.81
C PHE A 17 55.01 17.49 3.59
N LEU A 18 55.38 18.76 3.35
CA LEU A 18 56.29 19.12 2.25
C LEU A 18 57.73 18.65 2.48
N ALA A 19 58.17 18.58 3.73
CA ALA A 19 59.52 18.15 4.10
C ALA A 19 59.63 16.63 4.29
N ALA A 20 58.52 15.89 4.29
CA ALA A 20 58.50 14.46 4.55
C ALA A 20 58.98 13.64 3.34
N ASP A 21 59.87 12.69 3.59
CA ASP A 21 60.45 11.78 2.59
C ASP A 21 60.24 10.29 2.93
N ASN A 22 59.60 9.99 4.06
CA ASN A 22 59.43 8.64 4.58
C ASN A 22 58.01 8.38 5.12
N ALA A 23 57.61 7.10 5.12
CA ALA A 23 56.28 6.65 5.52
C ALA A 23 55.90 7.05 6.97
N ALA A 24 56.83 6.94 7.92
CA ALA A 24 56.56 7.24 9.33
C ALA A 24 56.18 8.70 9.56
N THR A 25 56.86 9.62 8.86
CA THR A 25 56.54 11.05 8.93
C THR A 25 55.17 11.33 8.33
N PHE A 26 54.82 10.66 7.22
CA PHE A 26 53.48 10.76 6.64
C PHE A 26 52.40 10.24 7.59
N GLU A 27 52.59 9.08 8.23
CA GLU A 27 51.62 8.53 9.19
C GLU A 27 51.39 9.43 10.41
N GLU A 28 52.45 10.10 10.91
CA GLU A 28 52.31 11.08 11.99
C GLU A 28 51.49 12.30 11.54
N VAL A 29 51.78 12.85 10.36
CA VAL A 29 51.02 13.97 9.80
C VAL A 29 49.56 13.58 9.58
N TYR A 30 49.31 12.38 9.03
CA TYR A 30 47.96 11.85 8.84
C TYR A 30 47.19 11.80 10.16
N SER A 31 47.79 11.21 11.20
CA SER A 31 47.16 11.06 12.51
C SER A 31 46.80 12.41 13.12
N ARG A 32 47.67 13.42 12.96
CA ARG A 32 47.40 14.79 13.44
C ARG A 32 46.29 15.49 12.65
N LEU A 33 46.27 15.34 11.33
CA LEU A 33 45.18 15.86 10.50
C LEU A 33 43.85 15.20 10.85
N PHE A 34 43.86 13.88 11.11
CA PHE A 34 42.67 13.14 11.54
C PHE A 34 42.14 13.64 12.89
N VAL A 35 43.00 13.98 13.86
CA VAL A 35 42.58 14.59 15.14
C VAL A 35 41.93 15.96 14.93
N ILE A 36 42.42 16.75 13.97
CA ILE A 36 41.83 18.06 13.65
C ILE A 36 40.44 17.88 13.04
N SER A 37 40.32 17.04 12.01
CA SER A 37 39.16 17.01 11.13
C SER A 37 38.19 15.84 11.36
N GLY A 38 38.51 14.90 12.24
CA GLY A 38 37.67 13.74 12.54
C GLY A 38 36.37 14.14 13.25
N GLU A 39 35.41 13.21 13.30
CA GLU A 39 34.16 13.40 14.06
C GLU A 39 34.48 13.68 15.54
N GLY A 40 33.97 14.80 16.07
CA GLY A 40 34.31 15.25 17.43
C GLY A 40 35.74 15.79 17.57
N GLY A 41 36.44 15.98 16.46
CA GLY A 41 37.79 16.52 16.38
C GLY A 41 37.88 17.96 16.87
N GLU A 42 39.08 18.52 16.78
CA GLU A 42 39.33 19.88 17.25
C GLU A 42 38.53 20.93 16.45
N LEU A 43 38.33 20.71 15.14
CA LEU A 43 37.55 21.60 14.28
C LEU A 43 36.05 21.57 14.63
N SER A 44 35.43 20.39 14.73
CA SER A 44 34.00 20.28 15.08
C SER A 44 33.70 20.88 16.46
N ARG A 45 34.59 20.71 17.43
CA ARG A 45 34.44 21.33 18.77
C ARG A 45 34.58 22.85 18.71
N LEU A 46 35.49 23.37 17.88
CA LEU A 46 35.62 24.81 17.67
C LEU A 46 34.36 25.39 17.02
N GLN A 47 33.80 24.72 16.02
CA GLN A 47 32.55 25.13 15.35
C GLN A 47 31.35 25.10 16.30
N ALA A 48 31.22 24.04 17.10
CA ALA A 48 30.13 23.91 18.08
C ALA A 48 30.15 25.01 19.15
N SER A 49 31.29 25.67 19.36
CA SER A 49 31.39 26.82 20.28
C SER A 49 30.80 28.13 19.72
N GLY A 50 30.47 28.17 18.43
CA GLY A 50 29.97 29.38 17.75
C GLY A 50 31.02 30.47 17.52
N LEU A 51 32.30 30.22 17.87
CA LEU A 51 33.39 31.16 17.63
C LEU A 51 33.70 31.27 16.14
N GLN A 52 33.62 32.49 15.61
CA GLN A 52 34.06 32.83 14.24
C GLN A 52 35.52 33.32 14.27
N PRO A 53 36.32 33.07 13.22
CA PRO A 53 37.67 33.62 13.12
C PRO A 53 37.60 35.15 12.98
N SER A 54 38.49 35.87 13.67
CA SER A 54 38.68 37.30 13.41
C SER A 54 39.15 37.53 11.96
N PRO A 55 38.98 38.74 11.39
CA PRO A 55 39.41 39.01 10.01
C PRO A 55 40.90 38.69 9.75
N ALA A 56 41.77 38.93 10.75
CA ALA A 56 43.19 38.60 10.66
C ALA A 56 43.45 37.09 10.72
N GLU A 57 42.72 36.35 11.58
CA GLU A 57 42.79 34.89 11.61
C GLU A 57 42.27 34.28 10.31
N ALA A 58 41.17 34.81 9.75
CA ALA A 58 40.61 34.37 8.49
C ALA A 58 41.60 34.58 7.33
N GLU A 59 42.24 35.75 7.22
CA GLU A 59 43.25 36.00 6.19
C GLU A 59 44.50 35.11 6.33
N SER A 60 44.96 34.93 7.57
CA SER A 60 46.06 34.01 7.87
C SER A 60 45.71 32.56 7.51
N LEU A 61 44.46 32.15 7.74
CA LEU A 61 43.95 30.84 7.37
C LEU A 61 43.81 30.70 5.84
N ARG A 62 43.32 31.72 5.12
CA ARG A 62 43.31 31.76 3.65
C ARG A 62 44.70 31.54 3.06
N THR A 63 45.70 32.20 3.63
CA THR A 63 47.10 32.03 3.21
C THR A 63 47.57 30.59 3.38
N THR A 64 47.28 29.96 4.52
CA THR A 64 47.60 28.54 4.76
C THR A 64 46.84 27.61 3.80
N LEU A 65 45.56 27.87 3.54
CA LEU A 65 44.72 27.09 2.63
C LEU A 65 45.18 27.22 1.17
N ALA A 66 45.56 28.42 0.72
CA ALA A 66 46.14 28.66 -0.59
C ALA A 66 47.43 27.86 -0.78
N MET A 67 48.32 27.92 0.22
CA MET A 67 49.55 27.12 0.23
C MET A 67 49.26 25.63 0.17
N ALA A 68 48.25 25.13 0.90
CA ALA A 68 47.87 23.72 0.84
C ALA A 68 47.33 23.33 -0.56
N ALA A 69 46.45 24.15 -1.15
CA ALA A 69 45.88 23.91 -2.47
C ALA A 69 46.96 23.86 -3.57
N ASP A 70 47.85 24.86 -3.61
CA ASP A 70 48.93 24.94 -4.61
C ASP A 70 49.85 23.70 -4.53
N ARG A 71 50.08 23.20 -3.32
CA ARG A 71 50.92 22.03 -3.08
C ARG A 71 50.25 20.72 -3.42
N LEU A 72 48.97 20.57 -3.09
CA LEU A 72 48.18 19.42 -3.53
C LEU A 72 48.11 19.37 -5.06
N ALA A 73 47.91 20.51 -5.74
CA ALA A 73 47.94 20.56 -7.20
C ALA A 73 49.31 20.16 -7.79
N ALA A 74 50.41 20.64 -7.20
CA ALA A 74 51.76 20.29 -7.65
C ALA A 74 52.10 18.80 -7.47
N LEU A 75 51.54 18.15 -6.44
CA LEU A 75 51.81 16.74 -6.13
C LEU A 75 51.38 15.79 -7.24
N ASP A 76 50.33 16.10 -7.98
CA ASP A 76 49.87 15.24 -9.08
C ASP A 76 51.00 15.00 -10.08
N SER A 77 51.72 16.05 -10.49
CA SER A 77 52.86 15.92 -11.41
C SER A 77 54.07 15.18 -10.81
N SER A 78 54.20 15.14 -9.48
CA SER A 78 55.36 14.58 -8.80
C SER A 78 55.23 13.09 -8.46
N ILE A 79 54.01 12.59 -8.30
CA ILE A 79 53.77 11.19 -7.95
C ILE A 79 53.78 10.37 -9.24
N PRO A 80 54.66 9.34 -9.35
CA PRO A 80 54.70 8.48 -10.53
C PRO A 80 53.35 7.81 -10.79
N SER A 81 53.05 7.53 -12.05
CA SER A 81 51.83 6.80 -12.44
C SER A 81 51.75 5.39 -11.81
N SER A 82 52.89 4.79 -11.49
CA SER A 82 52.98 3.54 -10.74
C SER A 82 53.38 3.79 -9.29
N VAL A 83 52.47 3.52 -8.36
CA VAL A 83 52.78 3.48 -6.92
C VAL A 83 53.33 2.09 -6.57
N ASN A 84 54.58 2.05 -6.12
CA ASN A 84 55.32 0.81 -5.84
C ASN A 84 55.93 0.76 -4.43
N SER A 85 55.62 1.73 -3.56
CA SER A 85 56.15 1.80 -2.21
C SER A 85 55.09 2.22 -1.18
N ARG A 86 55.24 1.75 0.06
CA ARG A 86 54.41 2.18 1.20
C ARG A 86 54.54 3.66 1.50
N ALA A 87 55.72 4.26 1.28
CA ALA A 87 55.94 5.70 1.48
C ALA A 87 55.07 6.54 0.54
N THR A 88 54.99 6.17 -0.74
CA THR A 88 54.13 6.85 -1.71
C THR A 88 52.65 6.69 -1.37
N VAL A 89 52.22 5.51 -0.88
CA VAL A 89 50.83 5.33 -0.40
C VAL A 89 50.52 6.20 0.81
N ALA A 90 51.43 6.29 1.77
CA ALA A 90 51.28 7.14 2.94
C ALA A 90 51.21 8.62 2.53
N GLN A 91 52.05 9.05 1.57
CA GLN A 91 52.01 10.39 0.99
C GLN A 91 50.64 10.72 0.36
N VAL A 92 50.09 9.82 -0.46
CA VAL A 92 48.76 9.97 -1.06
C VAL A 92 47.67 10.05 0.02
N SER A 93 47.77 9.22 1.07
CA SER A 93 46.79 9.20 2.17
C SER A 93 46.80 10.51 2.97
N VAL A 94 47.98 11.06 3.25
CA VAL A 94 48.13 12.38 3.88
C VAL A 94 47.57 13.48 3.00
N ALA A 95 47.84 13.43 1.69
CA ALA A 95 47.32 14.42 0.74
C ALA A 95 45.78 14.44 0.74
N CYS A 96 45.14 13.26 0.76
CA CYS A 96 43.68 13.15 0.84
C CYS A 96 43.14 13.68 2.18
N GLN A 97 43.79 13.34 3.29
CA GLN A 97 43.36 13.83 4.61
C GLN A 97 43.54 15.35 4.75
N LEU A 98 44.63 15.89 4.19
CA LEU A 98 44.91 17.33 4.16
C LEU A 98 43.85 18.06 3.32
N PHE A 99 43.52 17.52 2.14
CA PHE A 99 42.44 18.04 1.30
C PHE A 99 41.12 18.10 2.08
N ASN A 100 40.70 16.99 2.71
CA ASN A 100 39.46 16.94 3.49
C ASN A 100 39.46 17.93 4.66
N THR A 101 40.60 18.07 5.36
CA THR A 101 40.76 19.05 6.44
C THR A 101 40.59 20.48 5.93
N CYS A 102 41.22 20.81 4.79
CA CYS A 102 41.09 22.13 4.17
C CYS A 102 39.67 22.41 3.70
N PHE A 103 38.99 21.42 3.11
CA PHE A 103 37.61 21.55 2.67
C PHE A 103 36.66 21.93 3.81
N LEU A 104 36.72 21.20 4.95
CA LEU A 104 35.88 21.49 6.11
C LEU A 104 36.13 22.91 6.67
N LEU A 105 37.38 23.36 6.65
CA LEU A 105 37.73 24.73 7.04
C LEU A 105 37.14 25.78 6.08
N CYS A 106 37.11 25.50 4.78
CA CYS A 106 36.54 26.41 3.79
C CYS A 106 35.00 26.48 3.87
N THR A 107 34.31 25.34 4.03
CA THR A 107 32.84 25.32 4.05
C THR A 107 32.25 25.92 5.32
N ASP A 108 32.90 25.70 6.45
CA ASP A 108 32.33 26.04 7.76
C ASP A 108 32.98 27.29 8.36
N GLY A 109 34.19 27.66 7.90
CA GLY A 109 34.92 28.86 8.30
C GLY A 109 34.58 30.11 7.49
N SER A 110 33.51 30.10 6.70
CA SER A 110 33.04 31.24 5.88
C SER A 110 34.04 31.73 4.81
N MET A 111 34.80 30.81 4.19
CA MET A 111 35.72 31.13 3.08
C MET A 111 35.36 30.35 1.79
N PRO A 112 34.14 30.53 1.25
CA PRO A 112 33.70 29.80 0.05
C PRO A 112 34.53 30.13 -1.20
N ASP A 113 35.16 31.31 -1.25
CA ASP A 113 36.04 31.77 -2.33
C ASP A 113 37.28 30.89 -2.51
N MET A 114 37.71 30.19 -1.45
CA MET A 114 38.87 29.30 -1.50
C MET A 114 38.56 27.93 -2.11
N LEU A 115 37.29 27.53 -2.21
CA LEU A 115 36.91 26.18 -2.68
C LEU A 115 37.36 25.94 -4.14
N GLY A 116 37.25 26.93 -5.02
CA GLY A 116 37.64 26.79 -6.43
C GLY A 116 39.12 26.45 -6.63
N ARG A 117 40.01 26.87 -5.72
CA ARG A 117 41.45 26.53 -5.79
C ARG A 117 41.74 25.05 -5.59
N PHE A 118 40.83 24.31 -4.98
CA PHE A 118 40.97 22.89 -4.72
C PHE A 118 40.42 22.02 -5.86
N LEU A 119 39.70 22.58 -6.84
CA LEU A 119 39.18 21.82 -7.99
C LEU A 119 40.25 21.04 -8.77
N PRO A 120 41.44 21.62 -9.08
CA PRO A 120 42.49 20.90 -9.79
C PRO A 120 43.06 19.68 -9.05
N CYS A 121 42.80 19.56 -7.74
CA CYS A 121 43.31 18.44 -6.94
C CYS A 121 42.60 17.11 -7.25
N ALA A 122 41.49 17.09 -7.99
CA ALA A 122 40.81 15.83 -8.31
C ALA A 122 41.70 14.81 -9.04
N THR A 123 42.57 15.24 -9.94
CA THR A 123 43.49 14.33 -10.65
C THR A 123 44.42 13.61 -9.68
N LEU A 124 44.92 14.30 -8.65
CA LEU A 124 45.71 13.71 -7.57
C LEU A 124 44.91 12.64 -6.80
N LEU A 125 43.64 12.94 -6.49
CA LEU A 125 42.77 12.02 -5.74
C LEU A 125 42.46 10.75 -6.56
N LEU A 126 42.26 10.89 -7.87
CA LEU A 126 41.86 9.78 -8.74
C LEU A 126 43.04 8.93 -9.19
N ARG A 127 44.06 9.52 -9.83
CA ARG A 127 45.12 8.75 -10.50
C ARG A 127 46.13 8.18 -9.48
N PRO A 128 46.88 8.98 -8.71
CA PRO A 128 47.69 8.48 -7.60
C PRO A 128 46.89 7.68 -6.56
N GLY A 129 45.63 8.07 -6.29
CA GLY A 129 44.73 7.33 -5.40
C GLY A 129 44.47 5.89 -5.87
N ALA A 130 44.12 5.72 -7.15
CA ALA A 130 43.88 4.39 -7.73
C ALA A 130 45.13 3.51 -7.69
N ALA A 131 46.28 4.08 -8.07
CA ALA A 131 47.56 3.37 -8.02
C ALA A 131 47.94 2.95 -6.59
N ALA A 132 47.71 3.83 -5.61
CA ALA A 132 47.94 3.52 -4.20
C ALA A 132 47.03 2.39 -3.69
N GLN A 133 45.73 2.43 -4.02
CA GLN A 133 44.82 1.34 -3.66
C GLN A 133 45.21 0.01 -4.34
N GLN A 134 45.58 0.04 -5.63
CA GLN A 134 46.01 -1.15 -6.36
C GLN A 134 47.29 -1.77 -5.78
N TYR A 135 48.21 -0.95 -5.28
CA TYR A 135 49.37 -1.42 -4.53
C TYR A 135 48.94 -2.11 -3.23
N LEU A 136 48.07 -1.47 -2.43
CA LEU A 136 47.63 -2.02 -1.15
C LEU A 136 46.82 -3.33 -1.30
N VAL A 137 45.95 -3.42 -2.31
CA VAL A 137 45.21 -4.65 -2.64
C VAL A 137 46.18 -5.79 -2.92
N ARG A 138 47.27 -5.54 -3.66
CA ARG A 138 48.32 -6.53 -3.91
C ARG A 138 49.03 -6.92 -2.62
N GLU A 139 49.38 -5.97 -1.76
CA GLU A 139 50.02 -6.29 -0.46
C GLU A 139 49.14 -7.19 0.41
N VAL A 140 47.83 -6.95 0.44
CA VAL A 140 46.87 -7.80 1.17
C VAL A 140 46.76 -9.18 0.55
N GLN A 141 46.66 -9.27 -0.78
CA GLN A 141 46.58 -10.55 -1.50
C GLN A 141 47.83 -11.41 -1.33
N HIS A 142 49.02 -10.81 -1.22
CA HIS A 142 50.27 -11.51 -0.93
C HIS A 142 50.48 -11.80 0.57
N GLY A 143 49.56 -11.38 1.45
CA GLY A 143 49.69 -11.57 2.90
C GLY A 143 50.71 -10.65 3.58
N ALA A 144 51.24 -9.65 2.88
CA ALA A 144 52.19 -8.66 3.42
C ALA A 144 51.50 -7.55 4.25
N MET A 145 50.17 -7.47 4.17
CA MET A 145 49.32 -6.50 4.85
C MET A 145 48.00 -7.17 5.29
N GLN A 146 47.47 -6.79 6.44
CA GLN A 146 46.14 -7.23 6.86
C GLN A 146 45.06 -6.40 6.16
N ALA A 147 43.94 -7.02 5.77
CA ALA A 147 42.86 -6.33 5.07
C ALA A 147 42.35 -5.08 5.81
N GLY A 148 42.23 -5.12 7.14
CA GLY A 148 41.80 -3.98 7.96
C GLY A 148 42.67 -2.72 7.81
N GLN A 149 43.93 -2.87 7.39
CA GLN A 149 44.84 -1.75 7.15
C GLN A 149 44.48 -0.96 5.87
N LEU A 150 43.65 -1.52 4.98
CA LEU A 150 43.09 -0.81 3.82
C LEU A 150 42.08 0.28 4.23
N LEU A 151 41.46 0.15 5.40
CA LEU A 151 40.32 0.98 5.76
C LEU A 151 40.69 2.46 5.84
N VAL A 152 41.81 2.78 6.49
CA VAL A 152 42.31 4.15 6.67
C VAL A 152 42.56 4.86 5.32
N PRO A 153 43.39 4.32 4.40
CA PRO A 153 43.66 4.99 3.12
C PRO A 153 42.43 5.06 2.21
N VAL A 154 41.59 4.02 2.18
CA VAL A 154 40.34 4.03 1.39
C VAL A 154 39.37 5.08 1.92
N THR A 155 39.22 5.17 3.25
CA THR A 155 38.41 6.20 3.91
C THR A 155 38.92 7.59 3.52
N ALA A 156 40.20 7.88 3.71
CA ALA A 156 40.76 9.19 3.41
C ALA A 156 40.48 9.63 1.95
N GLN A 157 40.64 8.72 0.99
CA GLN A 157 40.36 8.99 -0.43
C GLN A 157 38.87 9.25 -0.68
N LEU A 158 37.98 8.46 -0.10
CA LEU A 158 36.53 8.63 -0.25
C LEU A 158 36.05 9.97 0.31
N TRP A 159 36.56 10.37 1.48
CA TRP A 159 36.21 11.65 2.10
C TRP A 159 36.74 12.82 1.26
N ALA A 160 37.98 12.74 0.79
CA ALA A 160 38.55 13.79 -0.07
C ALA A 160 37.77 13.93 -1.38
N PHE A 161 37.41 12.83 -2.03
CA PHE A 161 36.67 12.90 -3.29
C PHE A 161 35.21 13.35 -3.08
N TYR A 162 34.55 12.93 -1.99
CA TYR A 162 33.24 13.45 -1.60
C TYR A 162 33.27 14.97 -1.38
N ALA A 163 34.28 15.46 -0.66
CA ALA A 163 34.52 16.89 -0.47
C ALA A 163 34.72 17.61 -1.81
N TRP A 164 35.51 17.04 -2.73
CA TRP A 164 35.68 17.59 -4.07
C TRP A 164 34.36 17.66 -4.86
N GLN A 165 33.51 16.63 -4.79
CA GLN A 165 32.20 16.67 -5.45
C GLN A 165 31.31 17.80 -4.91
N HIS A 166 31.38 18.08 -3.60
CA HIS A 166 30.68 19.21 -3.00
C HIS A 166 31.15 20.56 -3.55
N ILE A 167 32.46 20.73 -3.75
CA ILE A 167 33.03 21.92 -4.38
C ILE A 167 32.47 22.09 -5.78
N ALA A 168 32.56 21.03 -6.59
CA ALA A 168 32.12 21.06 -7.98
C ALA A 168 30.60 21.32 -8.13
N CYS A 169 29.78 20.89 -7.18
CA CYS A 169 28.34 21.20 -7.17
C CYS A 169 28.01 22.62 -6.69
N ARG A 170 28.89 23.28 -5.94
CA ARG A 170 28.65 24.60 -5.33
C ARG A 170 29.10 25.78 -6.17
N GLU A 171 29.98 25.58 -7.16
CA GLU A 171 30.40 26.68 -8.03
C GLU A 171 29.18 27.27 -8.77
N PRO A 172 28.85 28.54 -8.52
CA PRO A 172 27.68 29.15 -9.13
C PRO A 172 28.01 29.41 -10.61
N PRO A 173 27.19 28.95 -11.56
CA PRO A 173 27.04 29.73 -12.76
C PRO A 173 26.39 31.06 -12.38
N ALA A 174 26.81 32.15 -12.99
CA ALA A 174 26.12 33.44 -12.93
C ALA A 174 24.59 33.24 -13.07
N PRO A 175 23.74 34.05 -12.40
CA PRO A 175 22.34 33.77 -12.04
C PRO A 175 21.32 33.55 -13.18
N THR A 176 21.76 33.26 -14.39
CA THR A 176 20.90 32.84 -15.49
C THR A 176 20.74 31.32 -15.47
N HIS A 177 19.54 30.81 -15.17
CA HIS A 177 19.12 29.40 -15.33
C HIS A 177 19.13 28.94 -16.81
N THR A 178 20.20 29.23 -17.54
CA THR A 178 20.34 28.84 -18.94
C THR A 178 21.04 27.50 -19.01
N LYS A 179 20.64 26.65 -19.96
CA LYS A 179 21.30 25.36 -20.26
C LYS A 179 22.83 25.49 -20.37
N SER A 180 23.32 26.62 -20.87
CA SER A 180 24.73 26.97 -21.01
C SER A 180 25.52 26.92 -19.68
N ALA A 181 24.89 27.29 -18.57
CA ALA A 181 25.51 27.28 -17.25
C ALA A 181 25.76 25.85 -16.74
N SER A 182 24.78 24.96 -16.93
CA SER A 182 24.91 23.53 -16.60
C SER A 182 25.98 22.85 -17.45
N ASP A 183 26.06 23.18 -18.73
CA ASP A 183 27.05 22.62 -19.65
C ASP A 183 28.48 23.06 -19.28
N ALA A 184 28.65 24.33 -18.86
CA ALA A 184 29.93 24.85 -18.40
C ALA A 184 30.41 24.18 -17.11
N ALA A 185 29.52 24.00 -16.13
CA ALA A 185 29.83 23.28 -14.90
C ALA A 185 30.24 21.83 -15.19
N ALA A 186 29.49 21.13 -16.06
CA ALA A 186 29.83 19.78 -16.50
C ALA A 186 31.20 19.70 -17.20
N ALA A 187 31.54 20.67 -18.03
CA ALA A 187 32.85 20.75 -18.66
C ALA A 187 33.98 20.96 -17.64
N ALA A 188 33.79 21.84 -16.66
CA ALA A 188 34.77 22.05 -15.58
C ALA A 188 34.98 20.80 -14.73
N GLY A 189 33.89 20.11 -14.36
CA GLY A 189 33.96 18.83 -13.64
C GLY A 189 34.73 17.76 -14.41
N GLN A 190 34.52 17.65 -15.73
CA GLN A 190 35.26 16.72 -16.59
C GLN A 190 36.73 17.09 -16.76
N ALA A 191 37.05 18.39 -16.85
CA ALA A 191 38.43 18.86 -16.99
C ALA A 191 39.28 18.52 -15.76
N HIS A 192 38.71 18.62 -14.57
CA HIS A 192 39.42 18.34 -13.31
C HIS A 192 39.33 16.89 -12.85
N ALA A 193 38.28 16.17 -13.22
CA ALA A 193 38.10 14.75 -12.95
C ALA A 193 37.70 14.01 -14.24
N PRO A 194 38.65 13.60 -15.10
CA PRO A 194 38.31 12.85 -16.31
C PRO A 194 37.49 11.58 -15.97
N PRO A 195 36.34 11.32 -16.62
CA PRO A 195 35.49 10.16 -16.32
C PRO A 195 36.23 8.82 -16.29
N ALA A 196 37.20 8.62 -17.19
CA ALA A 196 38.00 7.39 -17.26
C ALA A 196 38.87 7.18 -16.01
N LEU A 197 39.45 8.25 -15.46
CA LEU A 197 40.23 8.16 -14.22
C LEU A 197 39.33 7.84 -13.02
N LEU A 198 38.12 8.40 -12.97
CA LEU A 198 37.14 8.06 -11.95
C LEU A 198 36.73 6.58 -12.03
N GLN A 199 36.44 6.08 -13.24
CA GLN A 199 36.09 4.66 -13.43
C GLN A 199 37.22 3.74 -12.95
N GLN A 200 38.47 4.02 -13.32
CA GLN A 200 39.64 3.27 -12.85
C GLN A 200 39.75 3.29 -11.32
N TRP A 201 39.60 4.47 -10.72
CA TRP A 201 39.63 4.62 -9.27
C TRP A 201 38.49 3.85 -8.57
N LEU A 202 37.29 3.85 -9.14
CA LEU A 202 36.16 3.06 -8.64
C LEU A 202 36.41 1.55 -8.71
N GLN A 203 37.08 1.05 -9.75
CA GLN A 203 37.48 -0.35 -9.85
C GLN A 203 38.44 -0.75 -8.71
N CYS A 204 39.45 0.09 -8.44
CA CYS A 204 40.37 -0.12 -7.31
C CYS A 204 39.64 -0.02 -5.96
N THR A 205 38.67 0.89 -5.85
CA THR A 205 37.90 1.10 -4.62
C THR A 205 37.01 -0.10 -4.34
N LEU A 206 36.34 -0.63 -5.37
CA LEU A 206 35.57 -1.86 -5.27
C LEU A 206 36.43 -3.04 -4.83
N ALA A 207 37.63 -3.21 -5.43
CA ALA A 207 38.55 -4.29 -5.05
C ALA A 207 38.99 -4.18 -3.59
N SER A 208 39.31 -2.96 -3.14
CA SER A 208 39.71 -2.68 -1.76
C SER A 208 38.57 -2.93 -0.76
N MET A 209 37.36 -2.49 -1.09
CA MET A 209 36.17 -2.64 -0.24
C MET A 209 35.69 -4.08 -0.12
N ARG A 210 35.91 -4.91 -1.15
CA ARG A 210 35.65 -6.37 -1.10
C ARG A 210 36.61 -7.09 -0.16
N LEU A 211 37.88 -6.68 -0.11
CA LEU A 211 38.83 -7.24 0.86
C LEU A 211 38.50 -6.83 2.30
N LEU A 212 37.88 -5.66 2.47
CA LEU A 212 37.45 -5.14 3.77
C LEU A 212 36.10 -5.69 4.25
N GLU A 213 35.34 -6.38 3.39
CA GLU A 213 33.95 -6.76 3.65
C GLU A 213 33.84 -7.59 4.95
N PRO A 214 33.21 -7.06 6.01
CA PRO A 214 33.04 -7.80 7.25
C PRO A 214 32.01 -8.92 7.05
N THR A 215 32.09 -9.97 7.86
CA THR A 215 31.09 -11.07 7.85
C THR A 215 29.67 -10.59 8.16
N SER A 216 29.54 -9.45 8.84
CA SER A 216 28.26 -8.77 9.06
C SER A 216 28.46 -7.26 9.03
N TRP A 217 27.57 -6.56 8.33
CA TRP A 217 27.51 -5.10 8.37
C TRP A 217 26.89 -4.68 9.70
N LYS A 218 27.52 -3.72 10.40
CA LYS A 218 27.00 -3.14 11.65
C LYS A 218 27.08 -1.61 11.58
N PRO A 219 25.99 -0.87 11.88
CA PRO A 219 26.04 0.58 11.93
C PRO A 219 26.98 1.04 13.04
N GLY A 220 27.58 2.22 12.89
CA GLY A 220 28.57 2.81 13.79
C GLY A 220 30.01 2.30 13.57
N THR A 221 30.22 1.31 12.70
CA THR A 221 31.57 0.83 12.38
C THR A 221 32.26 1.75 11.38
N ALA A 222 33.60 1.77 11.40
CA ALA A 222 34.37 2.54 10.42
C ALA A 222 34.13 2.06 8.96
N TYR A 223 33.90 0.76 8.76
CA TYR A 223 33.49 0.21 7.46
C TYR A 223 32.13 0.75 7.03
N ALA A 224 31.12 0.73 7.91
CA ALA A 224 29.79 1.27 7.63
C ALA A 224 29.84 2.74 7.19
N ARG A 225 30.56 3.59 7.93
CA ARG A 225 30.76 5.00 7.57
C ARG A 225 31.41 5.18 6.20
N THR A 226 32.43 4.36 5.92
CA THR A 226 33.15 4.37 4.63
C THR A 226 32.21 4.00 3.48
N LEU A 227 31.40 2.97 3.67
CA LEU A 227 30.47 2.49 2.67
C LEU A 227 29.29 3.45 2.45
N VAL A 228 28.79 4.10 3.51
CA VAL A 228 27.81 5.18 3.39
C VAL A 228 28.39 6.32 2.55
N ARG A 229 29.64 6.73 2.82
CA ARG A 229 30.29 7.81 2.08
C ARG A 229 30.51 7.44 0.61
N LEU A 230 30.91 6.20 0.32
CA LEU A 230 30.99 5.68 -1.05
C LEU A 230 29.62 5.77 -1.74
N SER A 231 28.55 5.36 -1.06
CA SER A 231 27.21 5.38 -1.64
C SER A 231 26.71 6.79 -1.92
N GLN A 232 26.99 7.74 -1.02
CA GLN A 232 26.66 9.16 -1.22
C GLN A 232 27.40 9.73 -2.43
N MET A 233 28.69 9.42 -2.54
CA MET A 233 29.53 9.83 -3.66
C MET A 233 29.00 9.28 -4.99
N LEU A 234 28.63 7.99 -5.02
CA LEU A 234 28.02 7.36 -6.18
C LEU A 234 26.68 8.03 -6.52
N GLY A 235 25.81 8.28 -5.54
CA GLY A 235 24.53 8.96 -5.75
C GLY A 235 24.68 10.33 -6.41
N ARG A 236 25.69 11.10 -6.00
CA ARG A 236 25.99 12.42 -6.60
C ARG A 236 26.31 12.33 -8.08
N LEU A 237 26.98 11.26 -8.53
CA LEU A 237 27.28 11.05 -9.95
C LEU A 237 26.01 10.97 -10.82
N PHE A 238 24.89 10.56 -10.24
CA PHE A 238 23.61 10.39 -10.92
C PHE A 238 22.62 11.52 -10.64
N THR A 239 22.84 12.30 -9.58
CA THR A 239 21.91 13.36 -9.16
C THR A 239 22.27 14.72 -9.77
N PHE A 240 23.56 15.02 -9.93
CA PHE A 240 24.02 16.34 -10.36
C PHE A 240 24.48 16.35 -11.82
N ALA A 241 23.99 17.32 -12.60
CA ALA A 241 24.29 17.45 -14.02
C ALA A 241 25.81 17.56 -14.33
N VAL A 242 26.59 18.16 -13.41
CA VAL A 242 28.05 18.28 -13.51
C VAL A 242 28.75 16.92 -13.66
N PHE A 243 28.14 15.84 -13.17
CA PHE A 243 28.68 14.48 -13.23
C PHE A 243 27.98 13.55 -14.24
N SER A 244 27.12 14.09 -15.11
CA SER A 244 26.34 13.28 -16.07
C SER A 244 27.22 12.39 -16.95
N ALA A 245 28.39 12.88 -17.41
CA ALA A 245 29.34 12.09 -18.18
C ALA A 245 29.98 10.95 -17.36
N HIS A 246 30.24 11.18 -16.07
CA HIS A 246 30.78 10.18 -15.15
C HIS A 246 29.77 9.07 -14.89
N GLY A 247 28.52 9.44 -14.57
CA GLY A 247 27.43 8.49 -14.40
C GLY A 247 27.21 7.65 -15.67
N ALA A 248 27.15 8.30 -16.84
CA ALA A 248 26.98 7.60 -18.11
C ALA A 248 28.11 6.62 -18.43
N LEU A 249 29.37 6.98 -18.13
CA LEU A 249 30.50 6.06 -18.32
C LEU A 249 30.44 4.89 -17.34
N LEU A 250 30.10 5.14 -16.07
CA LEU A 250 29.96 4.10 -15.06
C LEU A 250 28.90 3.07 -15.47
N LEU A 251 27.74 3.50 -15.99
CA LEU A 251 26.67 2.61 -16.45
C LEU A 251 27.05 1.76 -17.67
N ARG A 252 28.08 2.13 -18.44
CA ARG A 252 28.59 1.29 -19.55
C ARG A 252 29.42 0.10 -19.06
N ASP A 253 29.99 0.17 -17.85
CA ASP A 253 30.73 -0.92 -17.22
C ASP A 253 29.81 -1.71 -16.29
N ALA A 254 29.04 -2.64 -16.87
CA ALA A 254 28.05 -3.43 -16.14
C ALA A 254 28.67 -4.25 -14.99
N GLN A 255 29.92 -4.70 -15.13
CA GLN A 255 30.61 -5.47 -14.09
C GLN A 255 30.97 -4.60 -12.89
N LEU A 256 31.50 -3.40 -13.14
CA LEU A 256 31.80 -2.43 -12.08
C LEU A 256 30.52 -1.99 -11.38
N CYS A 257 29.48 -1.61 -12.13
CA CYS A 257 28.17 -1.25 -11.59
C CYS A 257 27.58 -2.35 -10.71
N ARG A 258 27.55 -3.60 -11.20
CA ARG A 258 27.06 -4.74 -10.42
C ARG A 258 27.87 -4.94 -9.14
N GLY A 259 29.19 -4.82 -9.21
CA GLY A 259 30.05 -4.97 -8.04
C GLY A 259 29.84 -3.88 -7.00
N LEU A 260 29.71 -2.62 -7.43
CA LEU A 260 29.38 -1.49 -6.55
C LEU A 260 27.99 -1.62 -5.96
N LEU A 261 27.02 -2.08 -6.76
CA LEU A 261 25.66 -2.35 -6.28
C LEU A 261 25.68 -3.39 -5.15
N GLN A 262 26.29 -4.57 -5.39
CA GLN A 262 26.43 -5.62 -4.38
C GLN A 262 27.06 -5.12 -3.08
N LEU A 263 28.05 -4.23 -3.19
CA LEU A 263 28.70 -3.63 -2.03
C LEU A 263 27.77 -2.67 -1.27
N VAL A 264 26.97 -1.87 -1.97
CA VAL A 264 26.08 -0.85 -1.36
C VAL A 264 24.80 -1.46 -0.78
N LEU A 265 24.27 -2.55 -1.35
CA LEU A 265 22.99 -3.15 -0.95
C LEU A 265 22.85 -3.41 0.57
N PRO A 266 23.82 -4.04 1.26
CA PRO A 266 23.72 -4.25 2.70
C PRO A 266 23.57 -2.95 3.50
N SER A 267 24.18 -1.85 3.01
CA SER A 267 24.08 -0.53 3.66
C SER A 267 22.70 0.09 3.51
N VAL A 268 21.97 -0.20 2.43
CA VAL A 268 20.60 0.31 2.24
C VAL A 268 19.65 -0.32 3.27
N SER A 269 19.71 -1.65 3.47
CA SER A 269 18.90 -2.34 4.49
C SER A 269 19.21 -1.83 5.89
N ALA A 270 20.49 -1.65 6.17
CA ALA A 270 20.96 -1.09 7.41
C ALA A 270 20.54 0.37 7.66
N MET A 271 20.61 1.20 6.62
CA MET A 271 20.15 2.58 6.64
C MET A 271 18.67 2.64 7.00
N ALA A 272 17.87 1.73 6.43
CA ALA A 272 16.45 1.61 6.74
C ALA A 272 16.20 1.38 8.23
N VAL A 273 16.93 0.44 8.83
CA VAL A 273 16.85 0.15 10.27
C VAL A 273 17.39 1.32 11.11
N GLY A 274 18.49 1.93 10.70
CA GLY A 274 19.08 3.08 11.40
C GLY A 274 18.15 4.29 11.44
N LEU A 275 17.44 4.57 10.35
CA LEU A 275 16.51 5.71 10.25
C LEU A 275 15.21 5.51 11.05
N GLN A 276 14.85 4.26 11.41
CA GLN A 276 13.75 3.96 12.33
C GLN A 276 14.03 4.43 13.76
N LEU A 277 15.30 4.58 14.14
CA LEU A 277 15.66 5.02 15.47
C LEU A 277 15.28 6.49 15.67
N PRO A 278 14.91 6.90 16.90
CA PRO A 278 14.80 8.31 17.26
C PRO A 278 16.08 9.09 16.89
N PRO A 279 16.00 10.36 16.45
CA PRO A 279 17.15 11.12 15.96
C PRO A 279 18.39 11.12 16.87
N ASP A 280 18.20 11.11 18.19
CA ASP A 280 19.24 11.05 19.23
C ASP A 280 19.95 9.69 19.33
N ARG A 281 19.34 8.63 18.81
CA ARG A 281 19.88 7.26 18.79
C ARG A 281 20.34 6.82 17.40
N ARG A 282 20.14 7.64 16.37
CA ARG A 282 20.58 7.33 15.01
C ARG A 282 22.11 7.34 14.95
N PRO A 283 22.74 6.33 14.31
CA PRO A 283 24.14 6.44 13.91
C PRO A 283 24.33 7.72 13.08
N PRO A 284 25.45 8.45 13.23
CA PRO A 284 25.67 9.72 12.54
C PRO A 284 25.68 9.57 11.00
N GLU A 285 26.06 8.40 10.50
CA GLU A 285 25.99 8.08 9.07
C GLU A 285 24.57 7.82 8.57
N CYS A 286 23.61 7.57 9.47
CA CYS A 286 22.22 7.29 9.13
C CYS A 286 21.41 8.59 9.02
N SER A 287 21.52 9.24 7.86
CA SER A 287 20.74 10.43 7.52
C SER A 287 19.84 10.20 6.30
N TRP A 288 18.76 10.99 6.20
CA TRP A 288 17.89 10.97 5.03
C TRP A 288 18.64 11.37 3.76
N GLU A 289 19.55 12.34 3.82
CA GLU A 289 20.42 12.69 2.69
C GLU A 289 21.24 11.48 2.21
N ALA A 290 21.79 10.68 3.14
CA ALA A 290 22.52 9.47 2.79
C ALA A 290 21.63 8.44 2.09
N ALA A 291 20.42 8.22 2.61
CA ALA A 291 19.44 7.32 2.03
C ALA A 291 19.01 7.75 0.61
N VAL A 292 18.81 9.06 0.38
CA VAL A 292 18.50 9.61 -0.96
C VAL A 292 19.60 9.26 -1.95
N LEU A 293 20.84 9.60 -1.63
CA LEU A 293 21.95 9.42 -2.55
C LEU A 293 22.23 7.94 -2.80
N MET A 294 22.10 7.09 -1.78
CA MET A 294 22.09 5.64 -1.95
C MET A 294 21.00 5.19 -2.93
N ALA A 295 19.78 5.69 -2.77
CA ALA A 295 18.66 5.32 -3.59
C ALA A 295 18.81 5.76 -5.04
N ALA A 296 19.32 6.98 -5.26
CA ALA A 296 19.65 7.49 -6.58
C ALA A 296 20.67 6.60 -7.30
N PHE A 297 21.74 6.17 -6.62
CA PHE A 297 22.73 5.27 -7.22
C PHE A 297 22.12 3.91 -7.58
N VAL A 298 21.43 3.27 -6.64
CA VAL A 298 20.82 1.95 -6.86
C VAL A 298 19.83 1.98 -8.01
N SER A 299 18.98 3.01 -8.07
CA SER A 299 18.01 3.22 -9.17
C SER A 299 18.74 3.33 -10.52
N ALA A 300 19.74 4.21 -10.61
CA ALA A 300 20.49 4.42 -11.84
C ALA A 300 21.25 3.17 -12.30
N ALA A 301 21.83 2.40 -11.36
CA ALA A 301 22.58 1.19 -11.66
C ALA A 301 21.67 0.05 -12.14
N LEU A 302 20.45 -0.07 -11.61
CA LEU A 302 19.51 -1.13 -11.98
C LEU A 302 18.86 -0.89 -13.36
N GLN A 303 18.66 0.36 -13.77
CA GLN A 303 18.00 0.69 -15.03
C GLN A 303 18.66 0.08 -16.29
N PRO A 304 19.96 0.25 -16.56
CA PRO A 304 20.59 -0.37 -17.72
C PRO A 304 20.72 -1.89 -17.56
N MET A 305 20.82 -2.40 -16.33
CA MET A 305 20.78 -3.85 -16.08
C MET A 305 19.44 -4.45 -16.51
N GLN A 306 18.32 -3.76 -16.29
CA GLN A 306 17.00 -4.20 -16.76
C GLN A 306 16.89 -4.17 -18.29
N GLN A 307 17.37 -3.09 -18.92
CA GLN A 307 17.40 -2.99 -20.39
C GLN A 307 18.27 -4.09 -21.01
N GLN A 308 19.40 -4.42 -20.39
CA GLN A 308 20.24 -5.54 -20.79
C GLN A 308 19.60 -6.89 -20.46
N GLN A 309 18.88 -7.03 -19.35
CA GLN A 309 18.21 -8.27 -18.96
C GLN A 309 17.14 -8.71 -19.97
N GLN A 310 16.48 -7.75 -20.63
CA GLN A 310 15.60 -8.02 -21.77
C GLN A 310 16.36 -8.61 -22.98
N GLN A 311 17.68 -8.45 -23.05
CA GLN A 311 18.53 -8.87 -24.17
C GLN A 311 19.48 -10.04 -23.83
N GLN A 312 19.92 -10.16 -22.58
CA GLN A 312 20.95 -11.09 -22.11
C GLN A 312 20.64 -11.45 -20.65
N ALA A 313 20.56 -12.72 -20.30
CA ALA A 313 20.11 -13.26 -18.99
C ALA A 313 21.03 -12.93 -17.79
N ILE A 314 21.39 -11.66 -17.57
CA ILE A 314 22.12 -11.18 -16.41
C ILE A 314 21.09 -10.96 -15.30
N THR A 315 20.93 -11.96 -14.43
CA THR A 315 20.03 -11.88 -13.29
C THR A 315 20.74 -11.28 -12.08
N VAL A 316 20.11 -10.26 -11.48
CA VAL A 316 20.27 -10.00 -10.05
C VAL A 316 19.75 -11.26 -9.35
N GLY A 317 20.52 -11.83 -8.42
CA GLY A 317 20.06 -13.03 -7.72
C GLY A 317 18.74 -12.75 -6.98
N PRO A 318 17.87 -13.76 -6.85
CA PRO A 318 16.58 -13.60 -6.18
C PRO A 318 16.74 -13.06 -4.75
N ASP A 319 17.82 -13.40 -4.08
CA ASP A 319 18.12 -12.96 -2.72
C ASP A 319 18.51 -11.47 -2.65
N GLU A 320 19.29 -10.95 -3.60
CA GLU A 320 19.60 -9.52 -3.64
C GLU A 320 18.36 -8.68 -3.97
N GLY A 321 17.53 -9.14 -4.91
CA GLY A 321 16.22 -8.53 -5.18
C GLY A 321 15.33 -8.50 -3.94
N ARG A 322 15.35 -9.58 -3.14
CA ARG A 322 14.59 -9.67 -1.88
C ARG A 322 15.08 -8.67 -0.85
N ARG A 323 16.39 -8.58 -0.65
CA ARG A 323 16.99 -7.61 0.28
C ARG A 323 16.71 -6.17 -0.13
N LEU A 324 16.76 -5.89 -1.44
CA LEU A 324 16.40 -4.59 -2.01
C LEU A 324 14.95 -4.22 -1.72
N LEU A 325 14.01 -5.11 -2.04
CA LEU A 325 12.59 -4.90 -1.80
C LEU A 325 12.31 -4.65 -0.31
N THR A 326 12.88 -5.48 0.57
CA THR A 326 12.79 -5.33 2.03
C THR A 326 13.32 -3.96 2.48
N ALA A 327 14.51 -3.57 2.02
CA ALA A 327 15.14 -2.31 2.42
C ALA A 327 14.35 -1.09 1.93
N ALA A 328 13.88 -1.12 0.68
CA ALA A 328 13.12 -0.02 0.11
C ALA A 328 11.75 0.13 0.79
N ALA A 329 11.08 -0.99 1.11
CA ALA A 329 9.83 -0.97 1.87
C ALA A 329 10.03 -0.38 3.28
N GLN A 330 11.10 -0.80 3.98
CA GLN A 330 11.45 -0.26 5.30
C GLN A 330 11.79 1.24 5.24
N LEU A 331 12.56 1.69 4.25
CA LEU A 331 12.87 3.11 4.07
C LEU A 331 11.61 3.93 3.80
N LEU A 332 10.68 3.41 2.99
CA LEU A 332 9.42 4.07 2.67
C LEU A 332 8.51 4.21 3.90
N GLN A 333 8.46 3.21 4.77
CA GLN A 333 7.70 3.27 6.04
C GLN A 333 8.18 4.40 6.96
N CYS A 334 9.48 4.68 6.93
CA CYS A 334 10.12 5.64 7.82
C CYS A 334 10.22 7.04 7.23
N CYS A 335 9.94 7.20 5.94
CA CYS A 335 10.10 8.45 5.22
C CYS A 335 9.24 9.55 5.87
N PRO A 336 9.85 10.67 6.33
CA PRO A 336 9.13 11.69 7.06
C PRO A 336 8.36 12.58 6.08
N PHE A 337 7.12 12.24 5.75
CA PHE A 337 6.29 13.10 4.90
C PHE A 337 6.11 14.47 5.57
N PRO A 338 6.54 15.56 4.93
CA PRO A 338 6.41 16.88 5.52
C PRO A 338 4.93 17.19 5.62
N ALA A 339 4.50 17.71 6.76
CA ALA A 339 3.21 18.37 6.82
C ALA A 339 3.21 19.49 5.75
N PRO A 340 2.08 19.70 5.03
CA PRO A 340 1.99 20.69 3.94
C PRO A 340 2.33 22.13 4.35
N SER A 341 2.52 22.40 5.64
CA SER A 341 2.88 23.69 6.21
C SER A 341 4.38 23.88 6.53
N SER A 342 5.24 22.87 6.35
CA SER A 342 6.68 22.97 6.68
C SER A 342 7.51 23.53 5.51
N SER A 343 8.52 24.36 5.84
CA SER A 343 9.32 25.15 4.89
C SER A 343 9.84 24.37 3.67
N GLU A 344 9.72 24.97 2.49
CA GLU A 344 9.83 24.37 1.14
C GLU A 344 11.07 23.49 0.87
N LEU A 345 12.22 23.74 1.50
CA LEU A 345 13.47 23.03 1.20
C LEU A 345 13.53 21.59 1.75
N THR A 346 13.02 21.35 2.96
CA THR A 346 12.94 19.99 3.51
C THR A 346 11.89 19.15 2.78
N SER A 347 10.83 19.80 2.29
CA SER A 347 9.72 19.13 1.63
C SER A 347 10.11 18.54 0.27
N HIS A 348 10.89 19.28 -0.52
CA HIS A 348 11.41 18.76 -1.79
C HIS A 348 12.42 17.62 -1.60
N ALA A 349 13.34 17.74 -0.64
CA ALA A 349 14.32 16.68 -0.40
C ALA A 349 13.65 15.37 0.06
N VAL A 350 12.63 15.44 0.93
CA VAL A 350 11.86 14.26 1.31
C VAL A 350 11.11 13.69 0.11
N LEU A 351 10.41 14.52 -0.66
CA LEU A 351 9.67 14.05 -1.83
C LEU A 351 10.61 13.36 -2.83
N ASP A 352 11.77 13.95 -3.12
CA ASP A 352 12.83 13.36 -3.94
C ASP A 352 13.35 12.05 -3.32
N THR A 353 13.47 11.97 -1.99
CA THR A 353 13.79 10.72 -1.29
C THR A 353 12.73 9.67 -1.57
N THR A 354 11.46 10.00 -1.33
CA THR A 354 10.34 9.09 -1.52
C THR A 354 10.32 8.58 -2.95
N LEU A 355 10.54 9.47 -3.92
CA LEU A 355 10.64 9.16 -5.35
C LEU A 355 11.77 8.16 -5.65
N CYS A 356 12.97 8.40 -5.12
CA CYS A 356 14.09 7.48 -5.31
C CYS A 356 13.82 6.11 -4.66
N LEU A 357 13.21 6.07 -3.48
CA LEU A 357 12.83 4.82 -2.80
C LEU A 357 11.76 4.04 -3.58
N ILE A 358 10.79 4.76 -4.14
CA ILE A 358 9.75 4.25 -5.03
C ILE A 358 10.37 3.64 -6.29
N GLN A 359 11.34 4.31 -6.91
CA GLN A 359 12.09 3.75 -8.03
C GLN A 359 12.89 2.51 -7.61
N GLN A 360 13.41 2.45 -6.39
CA GLN A 360 14.07 1.24 -5.89
C GLN A 360 13.09 0.07 -5.72
N LEU A 361 11.88 0.31 -5.19
CA LEU A 361 10.83 -0.71 -5.10
C LEU A 361 10.47 -1.25 -6.49
N GLU A 362 10.30 -0.34 -7.45
CA GLU A 362 10.04 -0.68 -8.85
C GLU A 362 11.17 -1.54 -9.42
N ALA A 363 12.41 -1.10 -9.26
CA ALA A 363 13.57 -1.80 -9.80
C ALA A 363 13.79 -3.17 -9.15
N ALA A 364 13.58 -3.27 -7.84
CA ALA A 364 13.64 -4.53 -7.10
C ALA A 364 12.54 -5.51 -7.56
N ALA A 365 11.31 -5.02 -7.70
CA ALA A 365 10.19 -5.79 -8.19
C ALA A 365 10.43 -6.32 -9.61
N MET A 366 10.91 -5.47 -10.52
CA MET A 366 11.23 -5.87 -11.89
C MET A 366 12.36 -6.91 -11.94
N CYS A 367 13.40 -6.77 -11.10
CA CYS A 367 14.48 -7.75 -11.04
C CYS A 367 14.01 -9.13 -10.54
N GLN A 368 13.10 -9.14 -9.57
CA GLN A 368 12.56 -10.39 -9.05
C GLN A 368 11.54 -11.03 -9.99
N TYR A 369 10.78 -10.21 -10.70
CA TYR A 369 9.54 -10.63 -11.34
C TYR A 369 9.42 -10.04 -12.75
N PRO A 370 10.25 -10.52 -13.69
CA PRO A 370 10.32 -9.98 -15.05
C PRO A 370 9.01 -10.09 -15.84
N GLY A 371 8.02 -10.84 -15.35
CA GLY A 371 6.69 -10.96 -15.96
C GLY A 371 5.67 -9.87 -15.57
N ILE A 372 5.98 -8.99 -14.59
CA ILE A 372 5.01 -7.97 -14.11
C ILE A 372 4.82 -6.84 -15.14
N THR A 373 5.83 -6.53 -15.94
CA THR A 373 5.79 -5.44 -16.93
C THR A 373 5.72 -5.97 -18.36
N GLN A 374 4.68 -6.73 -18.71
CA GLN A 374 4.44 -7.04 -20.13
C GLN A 374 3.85 -5.84 -20.87
N GLN A 375 4.11 -5.76 -22.18
CA GLN A 375 3.67 -4.64 -23.00
C GLN A 375 2.15 -4.48 -22.98
N PRO A 376 1.63 -3.24 -22.97
CA PRO A 376 0.20 -2.98 -23.01
C PRO A 376 -0.43 -3.68 -24.23
N GLY A 377 -1.31 -4.65 -23.96
CA GLY A 377 -2.03 -5.43 -24.99
C GLY A 377 -1.80 -6.94 -24.96
N GLN A 378 -0.78 -7.44 -24.24
CA GLN A 378 -0.69 -8.87 -23.93
C GLN A 378 -1.37 -9.14 -22.60
N GLN A 379 -2.35 -10.05 -22.58
CA GLN A 379 -2.90 -10.52 -21.31
C GLN A 379 -1.74 -11.11 -20.50
N PRO A 380 -1.47 -10.58 -19.29
CA PRO A 380 -0.37 -11.07 -18.48
C PRO A 380 -0.59 -12.56 -18.26
N THR A 381 0.31 -13.37 -18.79
CA THR A 381 0.34 -14.79 -18.43
C THR A 381 0.59 -14.79 -16.93
N PRO A 382 -0.37 -15.25 -16.10
CA PRO A 382 -0.26 -15.10 -14.67
C PRO A 382 1.03 -15.79 -14.24
N PRO A 383 2.01 -15.06 -13.67
CA PRO A 383 3.27 -15.67 -13.31
C PRO A 383 2.95 -16.78 -12.33
N THR A 384 3.34 -18.01 -12.66
CA THR A 384 3.16 -19.19 -11.83
C THR A 384 3.70 -18.89 -10.45
N ALA A 385 2.78 -18.68 -9.51
CA ALA A 385 2.95 -18.32 -8.10
C ALA A 385 4.22 -17.50 -7.80
N LEU A 386 4.11 -16.17 -7.92
CA LEU A 386 5.00 -15.24 -7.23
C LEU A 386 4.92 -15.49 -5.72
N ALA A 387 5.77 -16.39 -5.19
CA ALA A 387 5.85 -16.67 -3.77
C ALA A 387 6.60 -15.51 -3.08
N LEU A 388 5.90 -14.40 -2.88
CA LEU A 388 6.35 -13.32 -2.01
C LEU A 388 6.37 -13.87 -0.57
N PRO A 389 7.54 -13.97 0.09
CA PRO A 389 7.60 -14.38 1.47
C PRO A 389 6.70 -13.50 2.36
N ARG A 390 6.01 -14.12 3.32
CA ARG A 390 5.08 -13.45 4.25
C ARG A 390 5.67 -12.19 4.89
N SER A 391 6.93 -12.24 5.33
CA SER A 391 7.62 -11.08 5.95
C SER A 391 7.81 -9.91 4.97
N GLN A 392 7.98 -10.18 3.68
CA GLN A 392 8.11 -9.13 2.66
C GLN A 392 6.74 -8.53 2.33
N ALA A 393 5.71 -9.37 2.24
CA ALA A 393 4.34 -8.89 2.09
C ALA A 393 3.98 -7.93 3.23
N GLN A 394 4.22 -8.30 4.49
CA GLN A 394 3.98 -7.44 5.66
C GLN A 394 4.67 -6.07 5.56
N LEU A 395 5.91 -6.03 5.06
CA LEU A 395 6.63 -4.77 4.87
C LEU A 395 6.00 -3.91 3.76
N LEU A 396 5.59 -4.52 2.64
CA LEU A 396 4.92 -3.81 1.56
C LEU A 396 3.52 -3.32 1.96
N LEU A 397 2.77 -4.10 2.76
CA LEU A 397 1.49 -3.70 3.30
C LEU A 397 1.60 -2.43 4.14
N ALA A 398 2.60 -2.37 5.03
CA ALA A 398 2.86 -1.20 5.85
C ALA A 398 3.39 0.02 5.06
N ALA A 399 3.86 -0.19 3.83
CA ALA A 399 4.29 0.89 2.95
C ALA A 399 3.13 1.54 2.17
N LEU A 400 2.00 0.85 1.98
CA LEU A 400 0.87 1.36 1.18
C LEU A 400 0.24 2.67 1.68
N PRO A 401 0.00 2.87 3.00
CA PRO A 401 -0.48 4.15 3.50
C PRO A 401 0.48 5.30 3.19
N ARG A 402 1.80 5.06 3.25
CA ARG A 402 2.83 6.04 2.91
C ARG A 402 2.85 6.40 1.43
N ILE A 403 2.56 5.42 0.55
CA ILE A 403 2.38 5.69 -0.88
C ILE A 403 1.16 6.60 -1.11
N SER A 404 0.09 6.42 -0.34
CA SER A 404 -1.08 7.30 -0.37
C SER A 404 -0.71 8.75 -0.03
N GLU A 405 0.02 8.94 1.07
CA GLU A 405 0.52 10.25 1.51
C GLU A 405 1.43 10.88 0.45
N ALA A 406 2.33 10.08 -0.14
CA ALA A 406 3.23 10.52 -1.21
C ALA A 406 2.46 10.99 -2.46
N LEU A 407 1.45 10.23 -2.89
CA LEU A 407 0.61 10.59 -4.03
C LEU A 407 -0.20 11.85 -3.75
N ALA A 408 -0.76 11.98 -2.55
CA ALA A 408 -1.49 13.19 -2.14
C ALA A 408 -0.56 14.42 -2.11
N ALA A 409 0.64 14.28 -1.55
CA ALA A 409 1.66 15.32 -1.56
C ALA A 409 2.05 15.69 -3.00
N ALA A 410 2.26 14.72 -3.88
CA ALA A 410 2.57 14.97 -5.29
C ALA A 410 1.46 15.74 -6.01
N VAL A 411 0.19 15.45 -5.73
CA VAL A 411 -0.96 16.21 -6.24
C VAL A 411 -0.95 17.65 -5.71
N ALA A 412 -0.60 17.86 -4.44
CA ALA A 412 -0.52 19.21 -3.87
C ALA A 412 0.61 20.06 -4.49
N HIS A 413 1.74 19.44 -4.87
CA HIS A 413 2.94 20.14 -5.34
C HIS A 413 3.04 20.27 -6.88
N THR A 414 2.17 19.61 -7.66
CA THR A 414 2.26 19.53 -9.14
C THR A 414 1.90 20.83 -9.89
N HIS A 415 2.03 21.99 -9.27
CA HIS A 415 1.92 23.28 -9.96
C HIS A 415 3.23 23.60 -10.73
N GLY A 416 3.63 22.79 -11.72
CA GLY A 416 4.84 23.07 -12.52
C GLY A 416 5.49 21.88 -13.27
N PRO A 417 6.71 22.05 -13.84
CA PRO A 417 7.41 21.08 -14.70
C PRO A 417 7.93 19.79 -14.01
N GLN A 418 7.43 19.42 -12.82
CA GLN A 418 7.86 18.24 -12.05
C GLN A 418 7.18 16.91 -12.49
N LEU A 419 6.49 16.96 -13.61
CA LEU A 419 5.82 15.87 -14.33
C LEU A 419 6.51 14.48 -14.32
N PRO A 420 7.83 14.36 -14.58
CA PRO A 420 8.49 13.05 -14.58
C PRO A 420 8.49 12.38 -13.20
N GLN A 421 8.59 13.15 -12.13
CA GLN A 421 8.62 12.64 -10.76
C GLN A 421 7.30 11.98 -10.41
N THR A 422 6.18 12.64 -10.71
CA THR A 422 4.84 12.10 -10.45
C THR A 422 4.60 10.77 -11.17
N ALA A 423 5.13 10.61 -12.39
CA ALA A 423 5.07 9.36 -13.14
C ALA A 423 5.70 8.18 -12.36
N HIS A 424 6.83 8.42 -11.70
CA HIS A 424 7.54 7.41 -10.92
C HIS A 424 6.75 7.00 -9.66
N ILE A 425 6.13 7.96 -8.96
CA ILE A 425 5.29 7.65 -7.78
C ILE A 425 4.15 6.72 -8.16
N ILE A 426 3.43 7.08 -9.21
CA ILE A 426 2.31 6.29 -9.72
C ILE A 426 2.78 4.90 -10.14
N ARG A 427 3.91 4.80 -10.85
CA ARG A 427 4.43 3.52 -11.31
C ARG A 427 4.85 2.60 -10.16
N ALA A 428 5.49 3.11 -9.11
CA ALA A 428 5.78 2.24 -7.97
C ALA A 428 4.53 1.91 -7.16
N ALA A 429 3.56 2.82 -7.05
CA ALA A 429 2.26 2.49 -6.45
C ALA A 429 1.60 1.31 -7.19
N ALA A 430 1.58 1.36 -8.53
CA ALA A 430 1.14 0.26 -9.39
C ALA A 430 1.95 -1.02 -9.11
N THR A 431 3.27 -0.90 -9.06
CA THR A 431 4.17 -2.06 -8.87
C THR A 431 3.96 -2.73 -7.52
N VAL A 432 3.90 -1.97 -6.43
CA VAL A 432 3.70 -2.53 -5.08
C VAL A 432 2.31 -3.16 -4.97
N ALA A 433 1.28 -2.50 -5.50
CA ALA A 433 -0.05 -3.09 -5.53
C ALA A 433 -0.10 -4.36 -6.40
N ALA A 434 0.69 -4.46 -7.47
CA ALA A 434 0.73 -5.62 -8.34
C ALA A 434 1.38 -6.81 -7.64
N LEU A 435 2.47 -6.55 -6.92
CA LEU A 435 3.13 -7.56 -6.07
C LEU A 435 2.19 -8.09 -5.01
N LEU A 436 1.52 -7.20 -4.28
CA LEU A 436 0.57 -7.57 -3.24
C LEU A 436 -0.64 -8.29 -3.84
N SER A 437 -1.14 -7.84 -4.99
CA SER A 437 -2.27 -8.47 -5.68
C SER A 437 -1.93 -9.89 -6.14
N GLY A 438 -0.72 -10.10 -6.68
CA GLY A 438 -0.21 -11.42 -7.02
C GLY A 438 -0.03 -12.32 -5.80
N ALA A 439 0.47 -11.77 -4.70
CA ALA A 439 0.63 -12.49 -3.44
C ALA A 439 -0.69 -12.79 -2.72
N ALA A 440 -1.74 -12.02 -2.99
CA ALA A 440 -3.10 -12.20 -2.49
C ALA A 440 -4.00 -13.00 -3.44
N ARG A 441 -3.51 -13.40 -4.62
CA ARG A 441 -4.34 -14.12 -5.60
C ARG A 441 -4.61 -15.55 -5.10
N PRO A 442 -5.89 -15.97 -5.01
CA PRO A 442 -6.21 -17.36 -4.71
C PRO A 442 -5.69 -18.27 -5.84
N VAL A 443 -5.24 -19.47 -5.48
CA VAL A 443 -4.75 -20.45 -6.47
C VAL A 443 -5.97 -21.02 -7.19
N GLU A 444 -6.11 -20.78 -8.50
CA GLU A 444 -7.34 -20.96 -9.30
C GLU A 444 -8.02 -22.33 -9.18
N GLU A 445 -7.30 -23.38 -8.77
CA GLU A 445 -7.83 -24.75 -8.63
C GLU A 445 -8.06 -25.19 -7.17
N SER A 446 -7.66 -24.39 -6.18
CA SER A 446 -7.83 -24.75 -4.78
C SER A 446 -8.57 -23.66 -4.05
N THR A 447 -9.62 -24.01 -3.32
CA THR A 447 -10.34 -23.18 -2.32
C THR A 447 -9.43 -22.67 -1.18
N ARG A 448 -8.10 -22.72 -1.35
CA ARG A 448 -7.11 -22.32 -0.36
C ARG A 448 -6.81 -20.82 -0.53
N PRO A 449 -6.72 -20.07 0.58
CA PRO A 449 -6.26 -18.70 0.56
C PRO A 449 -4.82 -18.64 0.03
N ALA A 450 -4.44 -17.48 -0.49
CA ALA A 450 -3.09 -17.27 -0.95
C ALA A 450 -2.06 -17.54 0.18
N PRO A 451 -0.90 -18.15 -0.09
CA PRO A 451 0.08 -18.51 0.94
C PRO A 451 0.53 -17.31 1.81
N ALA A 452 0.56 -16.11 1.23
CA ALA A 452 0.91 -14.88 1.95
C ALA A 452 -0.19 -14.39 2.90
N MET A 453 -1.41 -14.90 2.77
CA MET A 453 -2.59 -14.66 3.62
C MET A 453 -2.99 -15.90 4.44
N ALA A 454 -2.13 -16.93 4.50
CA ALA A 454 -2.47 -18.20 5.13
C ALA A 454 -2.73 -18.10 6.65
N ALA A 455 -2.25 -17.05 7.31
CA ALA A 455 -2.52 -16.80 8.72
C ALA A 455 -3.58 -15.71 8.90
N VAL A 456 -4.67 -16.04 9.59
CA VAL A 456 -5.79 -15.13 9.82
C VAL A 456 -5.36 -13.82 10.51
N GLN A 457 -4.35 -13.89 11.37
CA GLN A 457 -3.76 -12.72 12.05
C GLN A 457 -3.19 -11.64 11.10
N ASP A 458 -2.90 -11.98 9.84
CA ASP A 458 -2.42 -10.99 8.86
C ASP A 458 -3.56 -10.32 8.09
N LEU A 459 -4.78 -10.90 8.09
CA LEU A 459 -5.91 -10.39 7.30
C LEU A 459 -6.21 -8.91 7.57
N PRO A 460 -6.19 -8.39 8.81
CA PRO A 460 -6.43 -6.97 9.05
C PRO A 460 -5.44 -6.06 8.30
N ALA A 461 -4.16 -6.45 8.23
CA ALA A 461 -3.15 -5.69 7.51
C ALA A 461 -3.40 -5.71 5.99
N TRP A 462 -3.77 -6.87 5.43
CA TRP A 462 -4.15 -7.00 4.02
C TRP A 462 -5.39 -6.17 3.67
N LEU A 463 -6.42 -6.20 4.51
CA LEU A 463 -7.66 -5.45 4.33
C LEU A 463 -7.42 -3.93 4.37
N ARG A 464 -6.66 -3.45 5.36
CA ARG A 464 -6.26 -2.04 5.46
C ARG A 464 -5.42 -1.59 4.26
N ALA A 465 -4.50 -2.42 3.81
CA ALA A 465 -3.66 -2.12 2.65
C ALA A 465 -4.50 -2.03 1.36
N ALA A 466 -5.41 -2.98 1.15
CA ALA A 466 -6.35 -2.93 0.02
C ALA A 466 -7.24 -1.68 0.06
N ALA A 467 -7.76 -1.32 1.23
CA ALA A 467 -8.55 -0.09 1.40
C ALA A 467 -7.71 1.16 1.12
N ALA A 468 -6.47 1.21 1.64
CA ALA A 468 -5.52 2.29 1.36
C ALA A 468 -5.20 2.41 -0.13
N ALA A 469 -5.02 1.28 -0.84
CA ALA A 469 -4.78 1.27 -2.29
C ALA A 469 -5.93 1.92 -3.07
N LEU A 470 -7.18 1.61 -2.71
CA LEU A 470 -8.34 2.25 -3.33
C LEU A 470 -8.44 3.75 -3.01
N ARG A 471 -7.98 4.19 -1.84
CA ARG A 471 -7.92 5.62 -1.46
C ARG A 471 -6.88 6.42 -2.25
N TRP A 472 -5.97 5.77 -2.98
CA TRP A 472 -5.05 6.46 -3.89
C TRP A 472 -5.73 7.00 -5.14
N LEU A 473 -6.85 6.37 -5.54
CA LEU A 473 -7.49 6.61 -6.82
C LEU A 473 -7.78 8.10 -7.08
N PRO A 474 -8.28 8.91 -6.13
CA PRO A 474 -8.48 10.35 -6.36
C PRO A 474 -7.20 11.09 -6.72
N SER A 475 -6.09 10.76 -6.05
CA SER A 475 -4.79 11.38 -6.33
C SER A 475 -4.29 10.98 -7.72
N VAL A 476 -4.41 9.69 -8.07
CA VAL A 476 -4.06 9.18 -9.40
C VAL A 476 -4.93 9.85 -10.48
N PHE A 477 -6.23 10.04 -10.22
CA PHE A 477 -7.17 10.69 -11.14
C PHE A 477 -6.87 12.18 -11.31
N ALA A 478 -6.58 12.88 -10.21
CA ALA A 478 -6.18 14.28 -10.26
C ALA A 478 -4.88 14.48 -11.06
N ILE A 479 -3.91 13.58 -10.92
CA ILE A 479 -2.69 13.58 -11.74
C ILE A 479 -3.04 13.33 -13.21
N TRP A 480 -3.84 12.29 -13.50
CA TRP A 480 -4.25 11.96 -14.85
C TRP A 480 -4.92 13.14 -15.56
N GLU A 481 -5.86 13.80 -14.90
CA GLU A 481 -6.65 14.90 -15.48
C GLU A 481 -5.80 16.12 -15.82
N ARG A 482 -4.83 16.45 -14.97
CA ARG A 482 -3.89 17.57 -15.21
C ARG A 482 -3.04 17.34 -16.47
N GLU A 483 -2.80 16.09 -16.85
CA GLU A 483 -1.99 15.71 -18.02
C GLU A 483 -2.72 15.69 -19.36
N GLN A 484 -4.04 15.85 -19.39
CA GLN A 484 -4.83 15.72 -20.62
C GLN A 484 -4.48 16.66 -21.80
N PRO A 485 -3.94 17.90 -21.62
CA PRO A 485 -3.67 18.78 -22.77
C PRO A 485 -2.32 18.55 -23.48
N SER A 486 -1.35 17.86 -22.87
CA SER A 486 0.03 17.85 -23.37
C SER A 486 0.34 16.62 -24.25
N ARG A 487 0.90 16.83 -25.44
CA ARG A 487 1.37 15.75 -26.35
C ARG A 487 2.51 14.90 -25.77
N VAL A 488 3.08 15.30 -24.63
CA VAL A 488 4.26 14.68 -24.01
C VAL A 488 3.89 13.65 -22.93
N GLY A 489 2.65 13.64 -22.42
CA GLY A 489 2.24 12.81 -21.28
C GLY A 489 1.68 11.41 -21.59
N SER A 490 2.28 10.61 -22.47
CA SER A 490 1.79 9.23 -22.71
C SER A 490 2.13 8.27 -21.56
N SER A 491 3.32 8.39 -20.95
CA SER A 491 3.78 7.49 -19.89
C SER A 491 3.01 7.67 -18.58
N VAL A 492 2.79 8.90 -18.13
CA VAL A 492 2.02 9.20 -16.89
C VAL A 492 0.62 8.63 -17.00
N ARG A 493 -0.01 8.75 -18.17
CA ARG A 493 -1.31 8.14 -18.45
C ARG A 493 -1.22 6.62 -18.31
N THR A 494 -0.37 5.96 -19.07
CA THR A 494 -0.23 4.49 -18.97
C THR A 494 -0.03 4.02 -17.53
N HIS A 495 0.88 4.63 -16.78
CA HIS A 495 1.13 4.27 -15.38
C HIS A 495 -0.06 4.58 -14.46
N SER A 496 -0.80 5.67 -14.69
CA SER A 496 -1.97 6.02 -13.87
C SER A 496 -3.12 5.05 -14.09
N SER A 497 -3.34 4.61 -15.33
CA SER A 497 -4.29 3.53 -15.61
C SER A 497 -3.86 2.23 -14.96
N GLU A 498 -2.57 1.89 -15.06
CA GLU A 498 -2.00 0.68 -14.47
C GLU A 498 -2.16 0.71 -12.94
N ALA A 499 -1.77 1.80 -12.29
CA ALA A 499 -1.89 1.98 -10.83
C ALA A 499 -3.33 1.81 -10.37
N ALA A 500 -4.28 2.41 -11.08
CA ALA A 500 -5.67 2.34 -10.71
C ALA A 500 -6.28 0.95 -10.95
N ASN A 501 -5.97 0.29 -12.07
CA ASN A 501 -6.38 -1.09 -12.32
C ASN A 501 -5.83 -2.04 -11.25
N VAL A 502 -4.55 -1.91 -10.93
CA VAL A 502 -3.89 -2.78 -9.96
C VAL A 502 -4.38 -2.54 -8.54
N ALA A 503 -4.71 -1.29 -8.15
CA ALA A 503 -5.34 -1.01 -6.86
C ALA A 503 -6.71 -1.71 -6.74
N VAL A 504 -7.52 -1.69 -7.81
CA VAL A 504 -8.80 -2.43 -7.87
C VAL A 504 -8.55 -3.94 -7.78
N LEU A 505 -7.61 -4.48 -8.56
CA LEU A 505 -7.27 -5.91 -8.53
C LEU A 505 -6.74 -6.37 -7.17
N LEU A 506 -5.96 -5.55 -6.47
CA LEU A 506 -5.51 -5.84 -5.11
C LEU A 506 -6.73 -5.98 -4.17
N ALA A 507 -7.65 -5.03 -4.20
CA ALA A 507 -8.86 -5.07 -3.37
C ALA A 507 -9.75 -6.28 -3.66
N VAL A 508 -9.94 -6.60 -4.94
CA VAL A 508 -10.68 -7.78 -5.41
C VAL A 508 -10.02 -9.06 -4.87
N ASN A 509 -8.70 -9.23 -5.08
CA ASN A 509 -7.98 -10.44 -4.66
C ASN A 509 -7.95 -10.61 -3.14
N VAL A 510 -7.75 -9.53 -2.38
CA VAL A 510 -7.80 -9.56 -0.92
C VAL A 510 -9.19 -9.95 -0.43
N GLY A 511 -10.25 -9.39 -1.02
CA GLY A 511 -11.62 -9.76 -0.70
C GLY A 511 -11.91 -11.25 -0.95
N TRP A 512 -11.54 -11.76 -2.13
CA TRP A 512 -11.72 -13.18 -2.48
C TRP A 512 -10.87 -14.12 -1.63
N SER A 513 -9.60 -13.80 -1.37
CA SER A 513 -8.75 -14.62 -0.49
C SER A 513 -9.22 -14.62 0.95
N THR A 514 -9.78 -13.51 1.43
CA THR A 514 -10.42 -13.46 2.75
C THR A 514 -11.64 -14.37 2.77
N TYR A 515 -12.51 -14.30 1.76
CA TYR A 515 -13.67 -15.17 1.63
C TYR A 515 -13.27 -16.66 1.55
N ALA A 516 -12.33 -17.02 0.67
CA ALA A 516 -11.85 -18.41 0.53
C ALA A 516 -11.19 -18.95 1.80
N GLY A 517 -10.50 -18.09 2.55
CA GLY A 517 -9.92 -18.44 3.85
C GLY A 517 -10.97 -18.80 4.92
N MET A 518 -12.21 -18.33 4.78
CA MET A 518 -13.31 -18.65 5.71
C MET A 518 -13.90 -20.05 5.48
N ASP A 519 -13.85 -20.56 4.25
CA ASP A 519 -14.42 -21.87 3.89
C ASP A 519 -13.48 -23.05 4.25
N LEU A 520 -12.36 -22.81 4.94
CA LEU A 520 -11.43 -23.85 5.38
C LEU A 520 -11.92 -24.54 6.68
N PRO A 521 -12.26 -25.85 6.65
CA PRO A 521 -12.97 -26.53 7.75
C PRO A 521 -12.24 -26.60 9.11
N ASP A 522 -10.90 -26.56 9.15
CA ASP A 522 -10.18 -27.16 10.28
C ASP A 522 -9.24 -26.24 11.10
N ALA A 523 -9.01 -24.96 10.80
CA ALA A 523 -7.99 -24.21 11.57
C ALA A 523 -8.00 -22.67 11.55
N GLY A 524 -8.82 -21.99 10.75
CA GLY A 524 -8.64 -20.54 10.52
C GLY A 524 -9.39 -19.67 11.52
N TRP A 525 -10.68 -19.44 11.22
CA TRP A 525 -11.46 -18.37 11.83
C TRP A 525 -11.97 -18.66 13.24
N ALA A 526 -12.46 -19.88 13.47
CA ALA A 526 -12.94 -20.30 14.78
C ALA A 526 -11.82 -20.34 15.85
N ALA A 527 -10.56 -20.40 15.42
CA ALA A 527 -9.39 -20.36 16.29
C ALA A 527 -8.93 -18.94 16.65
N CYS A 528 -9.48 -17.91 16.00
CA CYS A 528 -9.10 -16.52 16.26
C CYS A 528 -9.70 -16.00 17.56
N SER A 529 -8.99 -15.08 18.21
CA SER A 529 -9.55 -14.34 19.34
C SER A 529 -10.69 -13.42 18.88
N ALA A 530 -11.63 -13.10 19.77
CA ALA A 530 -12.69 -12.14 19.48
C ALA A 530 -12.15 -10.77 19.02
N GLU A 531 -11.00 -10.36 19.54
CA GLU A 531 -10.30 -9.13 19.13
C GLU A 531 -9.81 -9.21 17.67
N GLN A 532 -9.15 -10.30 17.29
CA GLN A 532 -8.73 -10.53 15.91
C GLN A 532 -9.93 -10.58 14.96
N GLN A 533 -11.03 -11.18 15.41
CA GLN A 533 -12.26 -11.25 14.63
C GLN A 533 -12.87 -9.87 14.42
N ALA A 534 -12.94 -9.05 15.47
CA ALA A 534 -13.41 -7.67 15.39
C ALA A 534 -12.52 -6.80 14.49
N GLU A 535 -11.19 -6.95 14.57
CA GLU A 535 -10.25 -6.21 13.73
C GLU A 535 -10.40 -6.59 12.24
N CYS A 536 -10.58 -7.87 11.93
CA CYS A 536 -10.86 -8.34 10.56
C CYS A 536 -12.18 -7.78 10.02
N LEU A 537 -13.25 -7.83 10.83
CA LEU A 537 -14.56 -7.29 10.44
C LEU A 537 -14.50 -5.78 10.20
N ALA A 538 -13.78 -5.03 11.04
CA ALA A 538 -13.54 -3.60 10.83
C ALA A 538 -12.79 -3.33 9.52
N GLY A 539 -11.75 -4.13 9.22
CA GLY A 539 -11.02 -4.03 7.95
C GLY A 539 -11.86 -4.33 6.72
N LEU A 540 -12.73 -5.36 6.77
CA LEU A 540 -13.66 -5.69 5.69
C LEU A 540 -14.71 -4.59 5.48
N TRP A 541 -15.22 -4.03 6.57
CA TRP A 541 -16.16 -2.93 6.49
C TRP A 541 -15.54 -1.69 5.86
N GLU A 542 -14.30 -1.36 6.24
CA GLU A 542 -13.56 -0.26 5.63
C GLU A 542 -13.36 -0.50 4.13
N LEU A 543 -12.83 -1.67 3.76
CA LEU A 543 -12.58 -2.05 2.37
C LEU A 543 -13.87 -1.98 1.54
N HIS A 544 -14.97 -2.57 2.03
CA HIS A 544 -16.28 -2.53 1.38
C HIS A 544 -16.79 -1.09 1.21
N THR A 545 -16.66 -0.26 2.25
CA THR A 545 -17.12 1.13 2.21
C THR A 545 -16.36 1.91 1.15
N VAL A 546 -15.04 1.76 1.07
CA VAL A 546 -14.22 2.41 0.04
C VAL A 546 -14.56 1.85 -1.35
N ALA A 547 -14.72 0.53 -1.50
CA ALA A 547 -15.14 -0.12 -2.74
C ALA A 547 -16.48 0.43 -3.28
N CYS A 548 -17.51 0.56 -2.45
CA CYS A 548 -18.78 1.19 -2.86
C CYS A 548 -18.57 2.62 -3.35
N ARG A 549 -17.74 3.42 -2.65
CA ARG A 549 -17.45 4.80 -3.06
C ARG A 549 -16.72 4.86 -4.39
N VAL A 550 -15.81 3.92 -4.66
CA VAL A 550 -15.10 3.81 -5.94
C VAL A 550 -16.11 3.54 -7.05
N ALA A 551 -16.99 2.55 -6.85
CA ALA A 551 -18.05 2.25 -7.80
C ALA A 551 -18.93 3.48 -8.08
N HIS A 552 -19.40 4.19 -7.04
CA HIS A 552 -20.20 5.39 -7.22
C HIS A 552 -19.43 6.53 -7.90
N ALA A 553 -18.17 6.76 -7.58
CA ALA A 553 -17.34 7.80 -8.21
C ALA A 553 -17.12 7.54 -9.70
N VAL A 554 -16.84 6.28 -10.05
CA VAL A 554 -16.70 5.80 -11.42
C VAL A 554 -18.00 6.02 -12.19
N LEU A 555 -19.14 5.58 -11.64
CA LEU A 555 -20.44 5.63 -12.31
C LEU A 555 -21.04 7.04 -12.40
N ALA A 556 -20.74 7.91 -11.42
CA ALA A 556 -21.14 9.31 -11.46
C ALA A 556 -20.32 10.14 -12.46
N GLY A 557 -19.31 9.54 -13.11
CA GLY A 557 -18.42 10.26 -14.03
C GLY A 557 -17.55 11.31 -13.33
N VAL A 558 -17.34 11.17 -12.01
CA VAL A 558 -16.38 11.99 -11.25
C VAL A 558 -14.96 11.69 -11.72
N VAL A 559 -14.75 10.50 -12.26
CA VAL A 559 -13.51 10.05 -12.90
C VAL A 559 -13.67 10.15 -14.41
N SER A 560 -12.63 10.60 -15.12
CA SER A 560 -12.59 10.58 -16.59
C SER A 560 -13.09 9.25 -17.18
N ARG A 561 -14.12 9.30 -18.04
CA ARG A 561 -14.69 8.11 -18.71
C ARG A 561 -13.64 7.24 -19.40
N HIS A 562 -12.59 7.87 -19.95
CA HIS A 562 -11.51 7.13 -20.61
C HIS A 562 -10.70 6.30 -19.61
N LEU A 563 -10.40 6.87 -18.45
CA LEU A 563 -9.69 6.16 -17.39
C LEU A 563 -10.58 5.08 -16.77
N VAL A 564 -11.88 5.35 -16.60
CA VAL A 564 -12.88 4.34 -16.21
C VAL A 564 -12.85 3.15 -17.14
N SER A 565 -12.91 3.36 -18.48
CA SER A 565 -12.87 2.24 -19.44
C SER A 565 -11.58 1.42 -19.42
N GLN A 566 -10.48 1.98 -18.88
CA GLN A 566 -9.20 1.29 -18.76
C GLN A 566 -9.00 0.59 -17.41
N ILE A 567 -9.56 1.12 -16.32
CA ILE A 567 -9.50 0.52 -14.97
C ILE A 567 -10.53 -0.57 -14.82
N VAL A 568 -11.73 -0.25 -15.31
CA VAL A 568 -12.93 -1.07 -15.28
C VAL A 568 -13.15 -1.39 -16.75
N HIS A 569 -12.46 -2.41 -17.25
CA HIS A 569 -12.68 -2.89 -18.61
C HIS A 569 -14.14 -3.29 -18.84
N ASP A 570 -14.87 -3.54 -17.74
CA ASP A 570 -16.28 -3.91 -17.73
C ASP A 570 -16.87 -3.68 -16.32
N THR A 571 -18.17 -3.38 -16.23
CA THR A 571 -18.95 -3.32 -14.98
C THR A 571 -18.74 -4.54 -14.06
N GLN A 572 -18.29 -5.68 -14.60
CA GLN A 572 -17.81 -6.84 -13.87
C GLN A 572 -16.78 -6.52 -12.76
N GLN A 573 -15.76 -5.70 -13.05
CA GLN A 573 -14.72 -5.43 -12.04
C GLN A 573 -15.28 -4.62 -10.87
N LEU A 574 -16.31 -3.78 -11.10
CA LEU A 574 -16.99 -3.07 -10.01
C LEU A 574 -17.78 -4.04 -9.13
N PHE A 575 -18.43 -5.05 -9.71
CA PHE A 575 -19.09 -6.09 -8.92
C PHE A 575 -18.09 -6.88 -8.08
N GLN A 576 -17.01 -7.35 -8.71
CA GLN A 576 -15.94 -8.07 -8.02
C GLN A 576 -15.22 -7.22 -6.97
N LEU A 577 -15.30 -5.89 -7.06
CA LEU A 577 -14.71 -4.99 -6.08
C LEU A 577 -15.58 -4.87 -4.82
N VAL A 578 -16.91 -4.81 -4.98
CA VAL A 578 -17.84 -4.55 -3.87
C VAL A 578 -18.31 -5.86 -3.21
N GLU A 579 -18.54 -6.91 -3.97
CA GLU A 579 -19.15 -8.15 -3.46
C GLU A 579 -18.26 -8.95 -2.49
N PRO A 580 -16.98 -9.25 -2.78
CA PRO A 580 -16.22 -10.19 -1.95
C PRO A 580 -16.01 -9.72 -0.51
N PRO A 581 -15.68 -8.43 -0.23
CA PRO A 581 -15.60 -7.94 1.14
C PRO A 581 -16.91 -8.11 1.93
N PHE A 582 -18.05 -7.92 1.26
CA PHE A 582 -19.36 -8.09 1.90
C PHE A 582 -19.69 -9.57 2.18
N VAL A 583 -19.47 -10.44 1.19
CA VAL A 583 -19.71 -11.88 1.33
C VAL A 583 -18.77 -12.49 2.40
N ALA A 584 -17.52 -12.05 2.46
CA ALA A 584 -16.57 -12.45 3.50
C ALA A 584 -17.06 -12.05 4.91
N ALA A 585 -17.48 -10.80 5.10
CA ALA A 585 -17.98 -10.34 6.40
C ALA A 585 -19.25 -11.11 6.83
N SER A 586 -20.13 -11.40 5.88
CA SER A 586 -21.31 -12.24 6.08
C SER A 586 -20.94 -13.67 6.53
N ALA A 587 -19.99 -14.30 5.84
CA ALA A 587 -19.55 -15.66 6.16
C ALA A 587 -18.94 -15.73 7.57
N MET A 588 -18.12 -14.73 7.94
CA MET A 588 -17.54 -14.60 9.28
C MET A 588 -18.62 -14.53 10.37
N CYS A 589 -19.65 -13.72 10.17
CA CYS A 589 -20.73 -13.60 11.16
C CYS A 589 -21.61 -14.86 11.22
N ALA A 590 -21.89 -15.51 10.07
CA ALA A 590 -22.63 -16.76 10.04
C ALA A 590 -21.90 -17.88 10.81
N SER A 591 -20.56 -17.92 10.75
CA SER A 591 -19.77 -18.92 11.46
C SER A 591 -19.80 -18.75 12.98
N THR A 592 -19.91 -17.51 13.49
CA THR A 592 -20.02 -17.25 14.94
C THR A 592 -21.35 -17.69 15.53
N GLU A 593 -22.44 -17.61 14.76
CA GLU A 593 -23.78 -18.07 15.19
C GLU A 593 -23.82 -19.59 15.42
N GLY A 594 -23.09 -20.36 14.60
CA GLY A 594 -23.01 -21.82 14.73
C GLY A 594 -22.40 -22.30 16.06
N VAL A 595 -21.66 -21.43 16.74
CA VAL A 595 -21.02 -21.72 18.04
C VAL A 595 -21.91 -21.27 19.22
N GLY A 596 -23.09 -20.72 18.95
CA GLY A 596 -24.01 -20.20 19.97
C GLY A 596 -23.54 -18.90 20.63
N ALA A 597 -22.48 -18.27 20.11
CA ALA A 597 -22.03 -16.97 20.58
C ALA A 597 -22.86 -15.86 19.92
N ALA A 598 -23.35 -14.90 20.72
CA ALA A 598 -23.96 -13.70 20.17
C ALA A 598 -22.93 -12.91 19.36
N LEU A 599 -23.35 -12.38 18.21
CA LEU A 599 -22.52 -11.46 17.42
C LEU A 599 -22.09 -10.27 18.28
N PRO A 600 -20.84 -9.79 18.17
CA PRO A 600 -20.45 -8.53 18.77
C PRO A 600 -21.44 -7.42 18.38
N PRO A 601 -21.85 -6.53 19.30
CA PRO A 601 -22.83 -5.47 19.02
C PRO A 601 -22.44 -4.55 17.85
N GLU A 602 -21.14 -4.44 17.56
CA GLU A 602 -20.63 -3.71 16.39
C GLU A 602 -20.89 -4.47 15.09
N ALA A 603 -20.67 -5.78 15.05
CA ALA A 603 -20.94 -6.63 13.89
C ALA A 603 -22.43 -6.64 13.53
N ALA A 604 -23.30 -6.71 14.54
CA ALA A 604 -24.75 -6.65 14.39
C ALA A 604 -25.25 -5.35 13.72
N ARG A 605 -24.51 -4.23 13.89
CA ARG A 605 -24.80 -2.95 13.23
C ARG A 605 -24.12 -2.80 11.88
N CYS A 606 -22.93 -3.38 11.73
CA CYS A 606 -22.11 -3.30 10.53
C CYS A 606 -22.75 -3.99 9.32
N LEU A 607 -23.22 -5.23 9.47
CA LEU A 607 -23.72 -6.01 8.34
C LEU A 607 -24.97 -5.42 7.66
N PRO A 608 -25.99 -4.95 8.40
CA PRO A 608 -27.10 -4.22 7.78
C PRO A 608 -26.61 -2.98 7.03
N ALA A 609 -25.64 -2.23 7.59
CA ALA A 609 -25.07 -1.05 6.95
C ALA A 609 -24.34 -1.40 5.64
N MET A 610 -23.58 -2.49 5.63
CA MET A 610 -22.92 -3.02 4.43
C MET A 610 -23.94 -3.48 3.40
N ALA A 611 -24.98 -4.23 3.78
CA ALA A 611 -26.00 -4.72 2.87
C ALA A 611 -26.74 -3.59 2.14
N VAL A 612 -27.05 -2.51 2.87
CA VAL A 612 -27.72 -1.32 2.29
C VAL A 612 -26.78 -0.56 1.36
N ALA A 613 -25.50 -0.43 1.70
CA ALA A 613 -24.51 0.16 0.80
C ALA A 613 -24.26 -0.68 -0.45
N TYR A 614 -24.16 -2.00 -0.28
CA TYR A 614 -23.99 -2.97 -1.35
C TYR A 614 -25.15 -2.90 -2.34
N SER A 615 -26.39 -2.94 -1.86
CA SER A 615 -27.57 -2.88 -2.73
C SER A 615 -27.63 -1.58 -3.54
N GLU A 616 -27.30 -0.43 -2.96
CA GLU A 616 -27.29 0.83 -3.71
C GLU A 616 -26.14 0.91 -4.73
N ALA A 617 -24.97 0.35 -4.41
CA ALA A 617 -23.87 0.19 -5.36
C ALA A 617 -24.27 -0.74 -6.52
N LEU A 618 -24.88 -1.89 -6.21
CA LEU A 618 -25.41 -2.84 -7.17
C LEU A 618 -26.41 -2.18 -8.13
N PHE A 619 -27.37 -1.40 -7.62
CA PHE A 619 -28.32 -0.68 -8.48
C PHE A 619 -27.62 0.30 -9.41
N SER A 620 -26.65 1.04 -8.89
CA SER A 620 -25.89 1.99 -9.72
C SER A 620 -25.16 1.27 -10.86
N ILE A 621 -24.56 0.10 -10.58
CA ILE A 621 -23.85 -0.69 -11.59
C ILE A 621 -24.84 -1.26 -12.61
N LEU A 622 -25.98 -1.82 -12.17
CA LEU A 622 -27.01 -2.37 -13.07
C LEU A 622 -27.62 -1.31 -13.99
N ASP A 623 -27.88 -0.11 -13.46
CA ASP A 623 -28.34 1.04 -14.25
C ASP A 623 -27.31 1.40 -15.33
N ALA A 624 -26.02 1.31 -15.01
CA ALA A 624 -24.94 1.56 -15.96
C ALA A 624 -24.78 0.45 -17.01
N CYS A 625 -24.88 -0.82 -16.63
CA CYS A 625 -24.91 -1.95 -17.60
C CYS A 625 -26.07 -1.76 -18.58
N ALA A 626 -27.26 -1.42 -18.07
CA ALA A 626 -28.44 -1.20 -18.89
C ALA A 626 -28.26 0.00 -19.85
N ALA A 627 -27.64 1.09 -19.39
CA ALA A 627 -27.35 2.26 -20.21
C ALA A 627 -26.26 2.01 -21.27
N ALA A 628 -25.34 1.07 -21.01
CA ALA A 628 -24.29 0.67 -21.94
C ALA A 628 -24.70 -0.46 -22.91
N GLU A 629 -25.93 -0.99 -22.79
CA GLU A 629 -26.40 -2.18 -23.50
C GLU A 629 -25.46 -3.40 -23.32
N GLU A 630 -24.77 -3.45 -22.18
CA GLU A 630 -23.79 -4.50 -21.87
C GLU A 630 -24.51 -5.78 -21.42
N GLU A 631 -24.24 -6.89 -22.10
CA GLU A 631 -24.81 -8.19 -21.75
C GLU A 631 -24.16 -8.71 -20.45
N ILE A 632 -24.99 -9.00 -19.45
CA ILE A 632 -24.53 -9.60 -18.20
C ILE A 632 -24.27 -11.09 -18.49
N SER A 633 -23.00 -11.49 -18.48
CA SER A 633 -22.63 -12.90 -18.67
C SER A 633 -23.19 -13.81 -17.57
N THR A 634 -23.36 -15.10 -17.88
CA THR A 634 -23.78 -16.14 -16.93
C THR A 634 -23.03 -16.12 -15.60
N LEU A 635 -21.70 -16.07 -15.68
CA LEU A 635 -20.84 -16.10 -14.50
C LEU A 635 -21.12 -14.88 -13.60
N ARG A 636 -21.37 -13.71 -14.21
CA ARG A 636 -21.74 -12.49 -13.50
C ARG A 636 -23.11 -12.61 -12.86
N ALA A 637 -24.10 -13.11 -13.58
CA ALA A 637 -25.45 -13.29 -13.05
C ALA A 637 -25.46 -14.16 -11.79
N THR A 638 -24.62 -15.20 -11.75
CA THR A 638 -24.44 -16.06 -10.57
C THR A 638 -23.87 -15.33 -9.37
N LEU A 639 -22.76 -14.62 -9.56
CA LEU A 639 -22.13 -13.83 -8.50
C LEU A 639 -23.10 -12.77 -7.95
N LEU A 640 -23.78 -12.06 -8.86
CA LEU A 640 -24.81 -11.09 -8.50
C LEU A 640 -25.93 -11.70 -7.65
N LEU A 641 -26.40 -12.90 -7.99
CA LEU A 641 -27.40 -13.58 -7.18
C LEU A 641 -26.89 -13.93 -5.78
N GLY A 642 -25.64 -14.38 -5.67
CA GLY A 642 -25.00 -14.63 -4.37
C GLY A 642 -24.93 -13.37 -3.52
N GLY A 643 -24.49 -12.25 -4.10
CA GLY A 643 -24.46 -10.96 -3.41
C GLY A 643 -25.85 -10.42 -3.05
N ILE A 644 -26.85 -10.54 -3.93
CA ILE A 644 -28.24 -10.17 -3.66
C ILE A 644 -28.81 -11.00 -2.50
N ALA A 645 -28.66 -12.32 -2.55
CA ALA A 645 -29.13 -13.21 -1.48
C ALA A 645 -28.45 -12.87 -0.14
N THR A 646 -27.16 -12.54 -0.17
CA THR A 646 -26.40 -12.11 1.01
C THR A 646 -26.93 -10.78 1.56
N ALA A 647 -27.24 -9.82 0.69
CA ALA A 647 -27.81 -8.52 1.07
C ALA A 647 -29.21 -8.67 1.67
N LEU A 648 -30.01 -9.60 1.15
CA LEU A 648 -31.32 -9.93 1.68
C LEU A 648 -31.27 -10.69 3.02
N LEU A 649 -30.21 -11.48 3.26
CA LEU A 649 -30.00 -12.20 4.51
C LEU A 649 -29.69 -11.23 5.65
N TRP A 650 -28.73 -10.33 5.44
CA TRP A 650 -28.19 -9.47 6.50
C TRP A 650 -28.75 -8.04 6.51
N GLY A 651 -29.43 -7.66 5.44
CA GLY A 651 -29.99 -6.33 5.30
C GLY A 651 -31.29 -6.12 6.08
N PRO A 652 -31.69 -4.87 6.27
CA PRO A 652 -32.97 -4.54 6.87
C PRO A 652 -34.13 -5.09 6.01
N PRO A 653 -35.30 -5.37 6.61
CA PRO A 653 -36.52 -5.79 5.92
C PRO A 653 -36.85 -4.99 4.65
N ALA A 654 -36.55 -3.70 4.67
CA ALA A 654 -36.77 -2.80 3.55
C ALA A 654 -36.11 -3.27 2.25
N LEU A 655 -34.93 -3.92 2.31
CA LEU A 655 -34.25 -4.42 1.11
C LEU A 655 -35.04 -5.53 0.44
N ALA A 656 -35.63 -6.45 1.21
CA ALA A 656 -36.49 -7.50 0.66
C ALA A 656 -37.76 -6.95 0.01
N ASN A 657 -38.21 -5.77 0.45
CA ASN A 657 -39.36 -5.09 -0.12
C ASN A 657 -39.02 -4.25 -1.36
N ASP A 658 -37.75 -3.90 -1.56
CA ASP A 658 -37.31 -3.07 -2.70
C ASP A 658 -37.54 -3.82 -4.03
N VAL A 659 -38.43 -3.24 -4.85
CA VAL A 659 -38.81 -3.79 -6.16
C VAL A 659 -37.61 -3.87 -7.11
N ARG A 660 -36.64 -2.97 -6.99
CA ARG A 660 -35.42 -2.97 -7.82
C ARG A 660 -34.56 -4.19 -7.50
N LEU A 661 -34.45 -4.58 -6.23
CA LEU A 661 -33.65 -5.74 -5.82
C LEU A 661 -34.27 -7.04 -6.33
N GLN A 662 -35.60 -7.15 -6.25
CA GLN A 662 -36.33 -8.30 -6.79
C GLN A 662 -36.22 -8.36 -8.31
N ALA A 663 -36.38 -7.23 -9.01
CA ALA A 663 -36.19 -7.17 -10.46
C ALA A 663 -34.76 -7.55 -10.88
N ALA A 664 -33.75 -7.13 -10.10
CA ALA A 664 -32.37 -7.55 -10.31
C ALA A 664 -32.18 -9.06 -10.10
N ALA A 665 -32.77 -9.64 -9.04
CA ALA A 665 -32.74 -11.08 -8.80
C ALA A 665 -33.42 -11.86 -9.94
N ALA A 666 -34.60 -11.43 -10.37
CA ALA A 666 -35.34 -12.00 -11.49
C ALA A 666 -34.51 -11.99 -12.78
N LYS A 667 -33.91 -10.84 -13.10
CA LYS A 667 -33.05 -10.68 -14.28
C LYS A 667 -31.86 -11.63 -14.23
N CYS A 668 -31.15 -11.68 -13.09
CA CYS A 668 -29.99 -12.56 -12.95
C CYS A 668 -30.39 -14.04 -13.04
N LEU A 669 -31.48 -14.48 -12.38
CA LEU A 669 -32.01 -15.84 -12.50
C LEU A 669 -32.43 -16.21 -13.93
N GLY A 670 -32.89 -15.22 -14.70
CA GLY A 670 -33.21 -15.39 -16.12
C GLY A 670 -31.99 -15.68 -16.99
N LEU A 671 -30.83 -15.14 -16.61
CA LEU A 671 -29.57 -15.21 -17.37
C LEU A 671 -28.71 -16.42 -17.05
N VAL A 672 -28.91 -17.09 -15.91
CA VAL A 672 -28.13 -18.29 -15.58
C VAL A 672 -28.61 -19.47 -16.46
N PRO A 673 -27.79 -20.00 -17.38
CA PRO A 673 -28.11 -21.15 -18.23
C PRO A 673 -28.29 -22.40 -17.39
N GLN A 674 -29.13 -23.30 -17.89
CA GLN A 674 -29.45 -24.57 -17.22
C GLN A 674 -28.22 -25.48 -17.03
N ALA A 675 -27.20 -25.41 -17.90
CA ALA A 675 -26.03 -26.28 -17.86
C ALA A 675 -24.91 -25.77 -16.92
N ASP A 676 -24.70 -24.45 -16.87
CA ASP A 676 -23.62 -23.84 -16.07
C ASP A 676 -23.95 -23.79 -14.56
N MET A 677 -25.24 -23.82 -14.23
CA MET A 677 -25.74 -23.91 -12.86
C MET A 677 -25.16 -25.08 -12.07
N LEU A 678 -24.81 -26.18 -12.73
CA LEU A 678 -24.31 -27.38 -12.07
C LEU A 678 -22.78 -27.45 -11.96
N GLN A 679 -22.04 -26.64 -12.71
CA GLN A 679 -20.57 -26.74 -12.81
C GLN A 679 -19.80 -25.62 -12.10
N GLY A 680 -20.42 -24.46 -11.84
CA GLY A 680 -19.71 -23.32 -11.25
C GLY A 680 -20.51 -22.45 -10.28
N CYS A 681 -21.84 -22.57 -10.25
CA CYS A 681 -22.66 -21.91 -9.25
C CYS A 681 -22.72 -22.76 -8.00
N ASP A 682 -22.39 -22.19 -6.83
CA ASP A 682 -22.68 -22.84 -5.57
C ASP A 682 -24.20 -22.70 -5.28
N GLU A 683 -25.05 -23.36 -6.07
CA GLU A 683 -26.52 -23.41 -5.86
C GLU A 683 -26.85 -23.81 -4.42
N THR A 684 -26.02 -24.70 -3.89
CA THR A 684 -25.86 -25.01 -2.47
C THR A 684 -26.04 -23.78 -1.60
N LYS A 685 -25.24 -22.75 -1.88
CA LYS A 685 -25.11 -21.56 -1.06
C LYS A 685 -26.33 -20.68 -1.19
N LEU A 686 -26.92 -20.54 -2.37
CA LEU A 686 -28.20 -19.82 -2.53
C LEU A 686 -29.33 -20.49 -1.75
N LEU A 687 -29.42 -21.83 -1.80
CA LEU A 687 -30.40 -22.58 -1.02
C LEU A 687 -30.11 -22.55 0.48
N GLU A 688 -28.84 -22.57 0.89
CA GLU A 688 -28.43 -22.41 2.29
C GLU A 688 -28.74 -21.00 2.82
N LEU A 689 -28.54 -19.96 2.01
CA LEU A 689 -28.95 -18.59 2.35
C LEU A 689 -30.48 -18.48 2.46
N ALA A 690 -31.22 -19.10 1.53
CA ALA A 690 -32.68 -19.20 1.60
C ALA A 690 -33.15 -19.97 2.85
N ALA A 691 -32.42 -21.01 3.26
CA ALA A 691 -32.69 -21.77 4.47
C ALA A 691 -32.49 -20.97 5.77
N LYS A 692 -31.69 -19.91 5.73
CA LYS A 692 -31.40 -19.04 6.87
C LYS A 692 -32.34 -17.84 7.00
N SER A 693 -33.01 -17.43 5.91
CA SER A 693 -33.88 -16.26 5.92
C SER A 693 -35.15 -16.46 5.09
N PRO A 694 -36.35 -16.26 5.69
CA PRO A 694 -37.60 -16.36 4.97
C PRO A 694 -37.75 -15.32 3.86
N ARG A 695 -37.07 -14.17 3.97
CA ARG A 695 -37.09 -13.13 2.94
C ARG A 695 -36.27 -13.52 1.72
N VAL A 696 -35.08 -14.08 1.95
CA VAL A 696 -34.24 -14.64 0.89
C VAL A 696 -35.00 -15.76 0.18
N ALA A 697 -35.59 -16.68 0.94
CA ALA A 697 -36.43 -17.74 0.39
C ALA A 697 -37.60 -17.17 -0.42
N ALA A 698 -38.30 -16.16 0.09
CA ALA A 698 -39.47 -15.60 -0.60
C ALA A 698 -39.07 -14.94 -1.93
N VAL A 699 -37.99 -14.15 -1.97
CA VAL A 699 -37.51 -13.56 -3.22
C VAL A 699 -37.10 -14.64 -4.21
N LEU A 700 -36.23 -15.57 -3.80
CA LEU A 700 -35.69 -16.58 -4.73
C LEU A 700 -36.78 -17.57 -5.21
N VAL A 701 -37.71 -17.95 -4.35
CA VAL A 701 -38.83 -18.82 -4.72
C VAL A 701 -39.81 -18.09 -5.64
N ALA A 702 -40.20 -16.84 -5.33
CA ALA A 702 -41.11 -16.07 -6.18
C ALA A 702 -40.58 -15.91 -7.62
N GLU A 703 -39.28 -15.62 -7.74
CA GLU A 703 -38.59 -15.44 -9.02
C GLU A 703 -38.26 -16.75 -9.74
N GLY A 704 -38.57 -17.91 -9.15
CA GLY A 704 -38.49 -19.21 -9.83
C GLY A 704 -37.11 -19.89 -9.79
N LEU A 705 -36.25 -19.57 -8.80
CA LEU A 705 -35.03 -20.36 -8.56
C LEU A 705 -35.34 -21.87 -8.46
N PRO A 706 -36.41 -22.30 -7.76
CA PRO A 706 -36.70 -23.72 -7.67
C PRO A 706 -36.99 -24.39 -9.03
N ASP A 707 -37.66 -23.68 -9.94
CA ASP A 707 -37.94 -24.16 -11.29
C ASP A 707 -36.64 -24.34 -12.09
N LYS A 708 -35.71 -23.40 -11.95
CA LYS A 708 -34.42 -23.39 -12.64
C LYS A 708 -33.52 -24.55 -12.20
N VAL A 709 -33.38 -24.76 -10.90
CA VAL A 709 -32.55 -25.85 -10.39
C VAL A 709 -33.17 -27.21 -10.73
N LEU A 710 -34.50 -27.33 -10.70
CA LEU A 710 -35.18 -28.55 -11.14
C LEU A 710 -34.94 -28.84 -12.63
N GLN A 711 -34.97 -27.80 -13.48
CA GLN A 711 -34.63 -27.91 -14.90
C GLN A 711 -33.16 -28.30 -15.11
N ALA A 712 -32.24 -27.73 -14.35
CA ALA A 712 -30.82 -28.08 -14.39
C ALA A 712 -30.60 -29.55 -13.97
N ALA A 713 -31.19 -29.97 -12.85
CA ALA A 713 -31.16 -31.36 -12.40
C ALA A 713 -31.74 -32.33 -13.44
N GLN A 714 -32.82 -31.93 -14.14
CA GLN A 714 -33.40 -32.68 -15.25
C GLN A 714 -32.47 -32.75 -16.46
N ALA A 715 -31.65 -31.72 -16.73
CA ALA A 715 -30.67 -31.76 -17.80
C ALA A 715 -29.47 -32.65 -17.46
N SER A 716 -29.15 -32.80 -16.18
CA SER A 716 -27.95 -33.51 -15.74
C SER A 716 -28.05 -35.04 -15.73
N LEU A 717 -29.27 -35.62 -15.61
CA LEU A 717 -29.72 -37.05 -15.62
C LEU A 717 -28.83 -38.18 -15.06
N VAL A 718 -27.60 -37.93 -14.63
CA VAL A 718 -26.53 -38.94 -14.48
C VAL A 718 -26.05 -39.06 -13.02
N ASP A 719 -26.35 -38.11 -12.14
CA ASP A 719 -25.88 -38.16 -10.74
C ASP A 719 -27.04 -38.23 -9.72
N SER A 720 -27.14 -39.39 -9.06
CA SER A 720 -28.07 -39.65 -7.95
C SER A 720 -27.83 -38.77 -6.73
N ASN A 721 -26.63 -38.18 -6.56
CA ASN A 721 -26.33 -37.30 -5.42
C ASN A 721 -27.12 -35.98 -5.51
N ILE A 722 -27.36 -35.45 -6.72
CA ILE A 722 -28.08 -34.20 -6.94
C ILE A 722 -29.50 -34.25 -6.33
N GLN A 723 -30.14 -35.42 -6.38
CA GLN A 723 -31.49 -35.63 -5.83
C GLN A 723 -31.55 -35.50 -4.31
N LEU A 724 -30.62 -36.13 -3.61
CA LEU A 724 -30.57 -36.12 -2.14
C LEU A 724 -30.22 -34.71 -1.65
N THR A 725 -29.24 -34.09 -2.30
CA THR A 725 -28.77 -32.74 -2.01
C THR A 725 -29.86 -31.69 -2.23
N TRP A 726 -30.64 -31.81 -3.31
CA TRP A 726 -31.78 -30.93 -3.58
C TRP A 726 -32.81 -30.96 -2.46
N ARG A 727 -33.29 -32.16 -2.09
CA ARG A 727 -34.30 -32.32 -1.03
C ARG A 727 -33.77 -31.81 0.31
N GLN A 728 -32.53 -32.13 0.66
CA GLN A 728 -31.91 -31.69 1.91
C GLN A 728 -31.79 -30.16 2.01
N ARG A 729 -31.59 -29.47 0.89
CA ARG A 729 -31.34 -28.03 0.87
C ARG A 729 -32.57 -27.16 0.59
N MET A 730 -33.51 -27.63 -0.24
CA MET A 730 -34.73 -26.90 -0.56
C MET A 730 -35.75 -26.94 0.60
N MET A 731 -35.84 -28.07 1.31
CA MET A 731 -36.82 -28.24 2.40
C MET A 731 -36.67 -27.20 3.51
N PRO A 732 -35.45 -26.87 3.99
CA PRO A 732 -35.24 -25.77 4.92
C PRO A 732 -35.77 -24.42 4.40
N ALA A 733 -35.52 -24.07 3.14
CA ALA A 733 -36.01 -22.81 2.57
C ALA A 733 -37.55 -22.76 2.53
N LEU A 734 -38.20 -23.86 2.18
CA LEU A 734 -39.66 -23.96 2.22
C LEU A 734 -40.22 -23.88 3.66
N ASN A 735 -39.54 -24.50 4.63
CA ASN A 735 -39.92 -24.39 6.03
C ASN A 735 -39.80 -22.93 6.53
N GLN A 736 -38.79 -22.18 6.09
CA GLN A 736 -38.69 -20.75 6.42
C GLN A 736 -39.89 -19.95 5.91
N LEU A 737 -40.39 -20.24 4.70
CA LEU A 737 -41.60 -19.60 4.18
C LEU A 737 -42.83 -19.90 5.06
N LEU A 738 -42.98 -21.15 5.51
CA LEU A 738 -44.08 -21.54 6.39
C LEU A 738 -43.98 -20.84 7.76
N THR A 739 -42.79 -20.82 8.38
CA THR A 739 -42.57 -20.10 9.64
C THR A 739 -42.89 -18.62 9.51
N ALA A 740 -42.52 -17.99 8.39
CA ALA A 740 -42.86 -16.58 8.15
C ALA A 740 -44.36 -16.35 7.94
N ALA A 741 -45.07 -17.31 7.36
CA ALA A 741 -46.52 -17.25 7.20
C ALA A 741 -47.25 -17.32 8.54
N GLU A 742 -46.80 -18.19 9.44
CA GLU A 742 -47.32 -18.27 10.82
C GLU A 742 -47.08 -16.95 11.57
N GLY A 743 -45.90 -16.35 11.43
CA GLY A 743 -45.62 -15.03 12.01
C GLY A 743 -46.50 -13.91 11.45
N ALA A 744 -46.81 -13.95 10.14
CA ALA A 744 -47.74 -13.00 9.52
C ALA A 744 -49.17 -13.14 10.07
N ASP A 745 -49.64 -14.38 10.25
CA ASP A 745 -50.95 -14.68 10.83
C ASP A 745 -51.05 -14.19 12.29
N GLN A 746 -50.04 -14.48 13.11
CA GLN A 746 -49.97 -14.00 14.50
C GLN A 746 -49.98 -12.46 14.60
N GLN A 747 -49.22 -11.78 13.73
CA GLN A 747 -49.22 -10.32 13.67
C GLN A 747 -50.57 -9.76 13.23
N SER A 748 -51.25 -10.42 12.28
CA SER A 748 -52.58 -10.01 11.85
C SER A 748 -53.61 -10.19 12.97
N ALA A 749 -53.53 -11.30 13.70
CA ALA A 749 -54.40 -11.58 14.84
C ALA A 749 -54.21 -10.55 15.97
N ALA A 750 -52.96 -10.18 16.27
CA ALA A 750 -52.64 -9.16 17.27
C ALA A 750 -53.16 -7.76 16.88
N ALA A 751 -53.25 -7.46 15.58
CA ALA A 751 -53.76 -6.19 15.07
C ALA A 751 -55.31 -6.11 15.04
N GLY A 752 -56.03 -7.20 15.29
CA GLY A 752 -57.49 -7.22 15.43
C GLY A 752 -58.30 -7.20 14.12
N GLU A 753 -57.64 -7.18 12.96
CA GLU A 753 -58.31 -7.27 11.65
C GLU A 753 -57.55 -8.21 10.70
N PRO A 754 -58.15 -9.33 10.25
CA PRO A 754 -57.57 -10.18 9.22
C PRO A 754 -57.65 -9.48 7.86
N GLY A 755 -56.62 -8.71 7.53
CA GLY A 755 -56.51 -8.06 6.22
C GLY A 755 -56.45 -9.08 5.09
N ALA A 756 -56.91 -8.70 3.89
CA ALA A 756 -56.91 -9.58 2.70
C ALA A 756 -55.53 -10.20 2.38
N ALA A 757 -54.45 -9.48 2.70
CA ALA A 757 -53.08 -9.99 2.54
C ALA A 757 -52.73 -11.11 3.52
N ALA A 758 -53.20 -11.06 4.78
CA ALA A 758 -52.99 -12.14 5.75
C ALA A 758 -53.74 -13.41 5.34
N ALA A 759 -55.00 -13.26 4.88
CA ALA A 759 -55.80 -14.37 4.38
C ALA A 759 -55.12 -15.06 3.18
N ALA A 760 -54.57 -14.28 2.24
CA ALA A 760 -53.82 -14.81 1.10
C ALA A 760 -52.55 -15.59 1.52
N VAL A 761 -51.84 -15.11 2.54
CA VAL A 761 -50.67 -15.81 3.12
C VAL A 761 -51.10 -17.12 3.77
N ALA A 762 -52.14 -17.11 4.61
CA ALA A 762 -52.64 -18.30 5.31
C ALA A 762 -53.14 -19.39 4.34
N GLU A 763 -53.91 -19.01 3.30
CA GLU A 763 -54.39 -19.95 2.28
C GLU A 763 -53.22 -20.57 1.50
N ALA A 764 -52.25 -19.75 1.08
CA ALA A 764 -51.08 -20.23 0.36
C ALA A 764 -50.21 -21.13 1.25
N ALA A 765 -50.04 -20.80 2.53
CA ALA A 765 -49.27 -21.58 3.50
C ALA A 765 -49.90 -22.95 3.74
N ALA A 766 -51.21 -23.03 3.97
CA ALA A 766 -51.93 -24.29 4.13
C ALA A 766 -51.80 -25.19 2.89
N THR A 767 -51.72 -24.59 1.69
CA THR A 767 -51.51 -25.34 0.44
C THR A 767 -50.09 -25.87 0.32
N VAL A 768 -49.08 -25.07 0.69
CA VAL A 768 -47.67 -25.48 0.70
C VAL A 768 -47.41 -26.56 1.75
N ASP A 769 -47.97 -26.44 2.96
CA ASP A 769 -47.81 -27.42 4.03
C ASP A 769 -48.37 -28.80 3.65
N ARG A 770 -49.58 -28.85 3.07
CA ARG A 770 -50.14 -30.10 2.52
C ARG A 770 -49.24 -30.74 1.47
N ALA A 771 -48.68 -29.92 0.57
CA ALA A 771 -47.79 -30.41 -0.48
C ALA A 771 -46.46 -30.93 0.08
N ILE A 772 -45.87 -30.20 1.04
CA ILE A 772 -44.64 -30.59 1.75
C ILE A 772 -44.83 -31.87 2.56
N HIS A 773 -45.98 -32.05 3.21
CA HIS A 773 -46.30 -33.28 3.92
C HIS A 773 -46.23 -34.49 2.98
N GLY A 774 -46.77 -34.36 1.76
CA GLY A 774 -46.65 -35.36 0.70
C GLY A 774 -45.19 -35.68 0.34
N ILE A 775 -44.32 -34.66 0.19
CA ILE A 775 -42.88 -34.86 -0.07
C ILE A 775 -42.21 -35.61 1.09
N ARG A 776 -42.52 -35.24 2.34
CA ARG A 776 -41.91 -35.83 3.54
C ARG A 776 -42.24 -37.32 3.64
N THR A 777 -43.47 -37.71 3.30
CA THR A 777 -43.91 -39.12 3.29
C THR A 777 -43.29 -39.96 2.17
N TYR A 778 -42.62 -39.33 1.19
CA TYR A 778 -41.99 -40.04 0.07
C TYR A 778 -40.61 -40.61 0.47
N PRO A 779 -40.33 -41.90 0.26
CA PRO A 779 -39.04 -42.50 0.63
C PRO A 779 -37.90 -41.91 -0.21
N ALA A 780 -36.90 -41.33 0.47
CA ALA A 780 -35.79 -40.64 -0.18
C ALA A 780 -34.86 -41.57 -0.99
N SER A 781 -34.83 -42.87 -0.66
CA SER A 781 -33.89 -43.85 -1.21
C SER A 781 -34.32 -44.49 -2.54
N THR A 782 -35.55 -44.27 -3.00
CA THR A 782 -36.09 -44.96 -4.20
C THR A 782 -36.73 -44.03 -5.24
N ALA A 783 -36.70 -42.72 -5.01
CA ALA A 783 -37.34 -41.76 -5.91
C ALA A 783 -36.54 -41.60 -7.21
N SER A 784 -37.11 -42.06 -8.32
CA SER A 784 -36.60 -41.74 -9.66
C SER A 784 -36.66 -40.23 -9.94
N ILE A 785 -35.83 -39.74 -10.86
CA ILE A 785 -35.86 -38.31 -11.28
C ILE A 785 -37.27 -37.93 -11.75
N ALA A 786 -37.96 -38.82 -12.48
CA ALA A 786 -39.33 -38.62 -12.93
C ALA A 786 -40.32 -38.41 -11.78
N GLN A 787 -40.16 -39.15 -10.68
CA GLN A 787 -40.98 -38.98 -9.48
C GLN A 787 -40.67 -37.66 -8.78
N LEU A 788 -39.40 -37.25 -8.67
CA LEU A 788 -39.04 -35.96 -8.11
C LEU A 788 -39.57 -34.79 -8.93
N LEU A 789 -39.53 -34.89 -10.26
CA LEU A 789 -40.13 -33.90 -11.17
C LEU A 789 -41.65 -33.82 -10.96
N HIS A 790 -42.32 -34.96 -10.89
CA HIS A 790 -43.76 -35.03 -10.65
C HIS A 790 -44.16 -34.43 -9.29
N VAL A 791 -43.44 -34.81 -8.23
CA VAL A 791 -43.63 -34.26 -6.88
C VAL A 791 -43.38 -32.75 -6.90
N SER A 792 -42.32 -32.29 -7.56
CA SER A 792 -41.98 -30.86 -7.67
C SER A 792 -43.03 -30.04 -8.39
N ALA A 793 -43.59 -30.56 -9.50
CA ALA A 793 -44.69 -29.91 -10.20
C ALA A 793 -45.93 -29.67 -9.30
N SER A 794 -46.13 -30.48 -8.26
CA SER A 794 -47.28 -30.36 -7.35
C SER A 794 -47.11 -29.27 -6.27
N TRP A 795 -45.88 -29.01 -5.80
CA TRP A 795 -45.62 -28.06 -4.70
C TRP A 795 -45.02 -26.73 -5.14
N LEU A 796 -44.38 -26.67 -6.32
CA LEU A 796 -43.74 -25.45 -6.83
C LEU A 796 -44.73 -24.29 -7.01
N PRO A 797 -45.88 -24.44 -7.72
CA PRO A 797 -46.80 -23.32 -7.87
C PRO A 797 -47.38 -22.80 -6.53
N PRO A 798 -47.79 -23.67 -5.57
CA PRO A 798 -48.12 -23.24 -4.22
C PRO A 798 -47.00 -22.46 -3.51
N ALA A 799 -45.75 -22.94 -3.59
CA ALA A 799 -44.62 -22.29 -2.94
C ALA A 799 -44.37 -20.89 -3.50
N ARG A 800 -44.48 -20.71 -4.83
CA ARG A 800 -44.39 -19.39 -5.49
C ARG A 800 -45.50 -18.45 -5.06
N ARG A 801 -46.74 -18.94 -4.96
CA ARG A 801 -47.86 -18.13 -4.46
C ARG A 801 -47.65 -17.69 -3.01
N LEU A 802 -47.18 -18.59 -2.16
CA LEU A 802 -46.86 -18.27 -0.77
C LEU A 802 -45.76 -17.20 -0.69
N ALA A 803 -44.65 -17.42 -1.42
CA ALA A 803 -43.55 -16.47 -1.49
C ALA A 803 -44.02 -15.08 -1.96
N ALA A 804 -44.82 -15.01 -3.03
CA ALA A 804 -45.39 -13.76 -3.53
C ALA A 804 -46.35 -13.10 -2.52
N ALA A 805 -47.19 -13.88 -1.83
CA ALA A 805 -48.10 -13.39 -0.80
C ALA A 805 -47.34 -12.80 0.41
N LEU A 806 -46.25 -13.45 0.84
CA LEU A 806 -45.38 -12.94 1.90
C LEU A 806 -44.69 -11.62 1.51
N LEU A 807 -44.19 -11.53 0.28
CA LEU A 807 -43.63 -10.27 -0.24
C LEU A 807 -44.68 -9.16 -0.31
N ALA A 808 -45.92 -9.47 -0.69
CA ALA A 808 -47.03 -8.51 -0.67
C ALA A 808 -47.39 -8.08 0.75
N TRP A 809 -47.42 -9.01 1.71
CA TRP A 809 -47.66 -8.74 3.13
C TRP A 809 -46.63 -7.76 3.71
N TRP A 810 -45.34 -7.99 3.46
CA TRP A 810 -44.28 -7.11 3.96
C TRP A 810 -44.26 -5.72 3.29
N ARG A 811 -44.89 -5.58 2.12
CA ARG A 811 -45.01 -4.31 1.37
C ARG A 811 -46.20 -3.44 1.76
N ARG A 812 -47.05 -3.90 2.67
CA ARG A 812 -48.23 -3.14 3.12
C ARG A 812 -47.85 -1.72 3.59
N PRO A 813 -48.65 -0.69 3.28
CA PRO A 813 -48.32 0.70 3.59
C PRO A 813 -47.95 0.93 5.07
N GLU A 814 -48.57 0.20 5.99
CA GLU A 814 -48.36 0.32 7.44
C GLU A 814 -46.97 -0.15 7.89
N ALA A 815 -46.37 -1.10 7.15
CA ALA A 815 -45.03 -1.62 7.46
C ALA A 815 -43.91 -0.76 6.85
N GLN A 816 -44.22 0.08 5.85
CA GLN A 816 -43.21 0.85 5.13
C GLN A 816 -42.47 1.89 5.98
N PRO A 817 -43.11 2.65 6.90
CA PRO A 817 -42.40 3.60 7.76
C PRO A 817 -41.36 2.93 8.66
N ALA A 818 -41.73 1.81 9.31
CA ALA A 818 -40.81 1.05 10.15
C ALA A 818 -39.63 0.50 9.33
N ALA A 819 -39.91 -0.08 8.15
CA ALA A 819 -38.87 -0.56 7.25
C ALA A 819 -37.95 0.58 6.78
N ALA A 820 -38.50 1.76 6.45
CA ALA A 820 -37.73 2.93 6.05
C ALA A 820 -36.85 3.47 7.19
N LEU A 821 -37.35 3.45 8.44
CA LEU A 821 -36.58 3.82 9.62
C LEU A 821 -35.41 2.85 9.84
N GLU A 822 -35.64 1.54 9.77
CA GLU A 822 -34.58 0.53 9.91
C GLU A 822 -33.53 0.65 8.80
N LEU A 823 -33.95 0.90 7.56
CA LEU A 823 -33.05 1.21 6.45
C LEU A 823 -32.19 2.44 6.74
N ALA A 824 -32.80 3.50 7.28
CA ALA A 824 -32.11 4.73 7.63
C ALA A 824 -31.16 4.56 8.83
N GLN A 825 -31.51 3.72 9.80
CA GLN A 825 -30.63 3.37 10.92
C GLN A 825 -29.41 2.57 10.43
N ALA A 826 -29.61 1.61 9.53
CA ALA A 826 -28.52 0.88 8.89
C ALA A 826 -27.61 1.82 8.09
N ALA A 827 -28.18 2.73 7.30
CA ALA A 827 -27.40 3.75 6.59
C ALA A 827 -26.63 4.67 7.56
N ALA A 828 -27.22 5.02 8.70
CA ALA A 828 -26.61 5.88 9.72
C ALA A 828 -25.36 5.28 10.37
N ALA A 829 -25.24 3.95 10.40
CA ALA A 829 -24.08 3.28 10.99
C ALA A 829 -22.79 3.41 10.14
N ARG A 830 -22.90 3.83 8.87
CA ARG A 830 -21.76 4.07 7.97
C ARG A 830 -21.07 5.39 8.29
N SER A 831 -19.80 5.52 7.89
CA SER A 831 -19.10 6.81 7.94
C SER A 831 -19.72 7.93 7.11
N CYS A 832 -20.47 7.58 6.05
CA CYS A 832 -21.34 8.52 5.36
C CYS A 832 -22.71 7.88 5.12
N ALA A 833 -23.77 8.52 5.63
CA ALA A 833 -25.13 8.03 5.48
C ALA A 833 -25.67 8.15 4.05
N TYR A 834 -25.08 9.03 3.22
CA TYR A 834 -25.41 9.08 1.80
C TYR A 834 -24.94 7.79 1.11
N LEU A 835 -25.88 6.93 0.73
CA LEU A 835 -25.57 5.61 0.18
C LEU A 835 -24.74 5.68 -1.11
N ARG A 836 -25.02 6.67 -1.97
CA ARG A 836 -24.27 6.96 -3.21
C ARG A 836 -23.05 7.87 -3.01
N CYS A 837 -22.47 7.91 -1.82
CA CYS A 837 -21.28 8.72 -1.57
C CYS A 837 -20.16 8.33 -2.53
N ALA A 838 -19.68 9.29 -3.33
CA ALA A 838 -18.57 9.16 -4.26
C ALA A 838 -17.29 9.84 -3.72
N ASN A 839 -17.31 10.34 -2.47
CA ASN A 839 -16.16 11.03 -1.89
C ASN A 839 -15.10 10.04 -1.42
N LEU A 840 -14.14 9.79 -2.30
CA LEU A 840 -12.98 8.95 -2.04
C LEU A 840 -11.88 9.64 -1.21
N GLY A 841 -11.84 10.97 -1.20
CA GLY A 841 -10.85 11.76 -0.45
C GLY A 841 -11.21 11.96 1.02
N GLY A 842 -12.43 11.62 1.43
CA GLY A 842 -12.80 11.69 2.85
C GLY A 842 -12.14 10.56 3.65
N GLU A 843 -11.41 10.92 4.70
CA GLU A 843 -10.80 10.00 5.69
C GLU A 843 -11.82 9.22 6.52
N GLY A 844 -13.11 9.22 6.11
CA GLY A 844 -14.16 8.46 6.74
C GLY A 844 -13.71 7.04 7.05
N GLY A 845 -13.73 6.67 8.33
CA GLY A 845 -13.45 5.31 8.78
C GLY A 845 -14.56 4.34 8.35
N PRO A 846 -14.55 3.09 8.84
CA PRO A 846 -15.64 2.15 8.57
C PRO A 846 -16.99 2.63 9.13
N ALA A 847 -17.00 3.22 10.33
CA ALA A 847 -18.22 3.50 11.08
C ALA A 847 -18.61 4.98 11.15
N ALA A 848 -19.84 5.21 11.61
CA ALA A 848 -20.43 6.53 11.82
C ALA A 848 -19.52 7.43 12.68
N GLY A 849 -19.24 8.64 12.20
CA GLY A 849 -18.44 9.64 12.93
C GLY A 849 -16.94 9.39 12.94
N GLN A 850 -16.47 8.35 12.28
CA GLN A 850 -15.04 8.15 12.07
C GLN A 850 -14.59 8.90 10.82
N GLY A 851 -13.45 9.59 10.92
CA GLY A 851 -12.80 10.31 9.83
C GLY A 851 -12.87 11.83 9.97
N ASP A 852 -11.80 12.48 9.53
CA ASP A 852 -11.63 13.94 9.60
C ASP A 852 -12.67 14.66 8.74
N GLY A 853 -13.20 15.77 9.28
CA GLY A 853 -14.21 16.59 8.61
C GLY A 853 -15.62 15.99 8.56
N SER A 854 -15.90 14.93 9.31
CA SER A 854 -17.24 14.35 9.39
C SER A 854 -18.24 15.33 10.06
N LEU A 855 -19.38 15.55 9.40
CA LEU A 855 -20.44 16.44 9.83
C LEU A 855 -21.68 15.64 10.23
N ARG A 856 -22.23 15.91 11.42
CA ARG A 856 -23.51 15.35 11.85
C ARG A 856 -24.66 16.12 11.22
N CYS A 857 -25.77 15.42 10.94
CA CYS A 857 -27.04 16.11 10.67
C CYS A 857 -27.43 16.96 11.89
N SER A 858 -27.68 18.25 11.68
CA SER A 858 -28.04 19.18 12.75
C SER A 858 -29.44 18.96 13.32
N ALA A 859 -30.29 18.18 12.65
CA ALA A 859 -31.66 17.91 13.09
C ALA A 859 -31.75 16.62 13.92
N CYS A 860 -31.39 15.45 13.35
CA CYS A 860 -31.50 14.19 14.08
C CYS A 860 -30.26 13.85 14.92
N HIS A 861 -29.08 14.39 14.57
CA HIS A 861 -27.78 14.06 15.17
C HIS A 861 -27.41 12.56 15.15
N VAL A 862 -28.11 11.76 14.35
CA VAL A 862 -27.88 10.30 14.21
C VAL A 862 -26.91 10.00 13.06
N VAL A 863 -27.12 10.65 11.91
CA VAL A 863 -26.36 10.38 10.68
C VAL A 863 -25.16 11.30 10.53
N TRP A 864 -24.14 10.80 9.84
CA TRP A 864 -22.90 11.51 9.53
C TRP A 864 -22.68 11.63 8.02
N TYR A 865 -21.99 12.70 7.63
CA TYR A 865 -21.64 12.99 6.24
C TYR A 865 -20.19 13.42 6.14
N CYS A 866 -19.51 13.06 5.06
CA CYS A 866 -18.15 13.54 4.78
C CYS A 866 -18.09 15.00 4.30
N GLY A 867 -19.23 15.69 4.21
CA GLY A 867 -19.33 17.08 3.77
C GLY A 867 -20.77 17.51 3.49
N THR A 868 -20.97 18.81 3.32
CA THR A 868 -22.30 19.42 3.08
C THR A 868 -22.94 18.95 1.78
N ALA A 869 -22.14 18.66 0.75
CA ALA A 869 -22.62 18.10 -0.51
C ALA A 869 -23.34 16.75 -0.32
N CYS A 870 -22.76 15.84 0.47
CA CYS A 870 -23.38 14.56 0.79
C CYS A 870 -24.62 14.74 1.67
N SER A 871 -24.59 15.66 2.63
CA SER A 871 -25.77 15.97 3.46
C SER A 871 -26.94 16.48 2.62
N HIS A 872 -26.71 17.41 1.69
CA HIS A 872 -27.75 17.92 0.79
C HIS A 872 -28.24 16.88 -0.23
N ALA A 873 -27.35 15.99 -0.69
CA ALA A 873 -27.74 14.90 -1.58
C ALA A 873 -28.64 13.89 -0.86
N ASP A 874 -28.26 13.48 0.36
CA ASP A 874 -29.03 12.55 1.18
C ASP A 874 -30.39 13.13 1.63
N TRP A 875 -30.41 14.43 1.95
CA TRP A 875 -31.64 15.17 2.23
C TRP A 875 -32.67 15.03 1.10
N ARG A 876 -32.21 15.15 -0.15
CA ARG A 876 -33.03 14.98 -1.36
C ARG A 876 -33.37 13.52 -1.64
N ALA A 877 -32.46 12.59 -1.33
CA ALA A 877 -32.63 11.16 -1.58
C ALA A 877 -33.66 10.50 -0.66
N GLY A 878 -33.99 11.11 0.48
CA GLY A 878 -35.07 10.62 1.34
C GLY A 878 -34.90 10.93 2.83
N HIS A 879 -33.71 11.35 3.27
CA HIS A 879 -33.44 11.59 4.70
C HIS A 879 -34.45 12.53 5.35
N ARG A 880 -34.94 13.55 4.62
CA ARG A 880 -35.99 14.48 5.10
C ARG A 880 -37.20 13.77 5.71
N ARG A 881 -37.59 12.61 5.17
CA ARG A 881 -38.80 11.87 5.60
C ARG A 881 -38.58 11.11 6.91
N VAL A 882 -37.37 10.58 7.11
CA VAL A 882 -37.00 9.75 8.26
C VAL A 882 -36.21 10.50 9.33
N CYS A 883 -35.78 11.74 9.07
CA CYS A 883 -34.94 12.54 9.96
C CYS A 883 -35.57 12.69 11.36
N LYS A 884 -36.86 13.03 11.41
CA LYS A 884 -37.59 13.19 12.67
C LYS A 884 -37.69 11.86 13.43
N GLU A 885 -37.98 10.77 12.73
CA GLU A 885 -38.11 9.42 13.31
C GLU A 885 -36.78 8.91 13.85
N LEU A 886 -35.67 9.14 13.15
CA LEU A 886 -34.33 8.85 13.64
C LEU A 886 -34.01 9.62 14.93
N GLY A 887 -34.34 10.91 14.97
CA GLY A 887 -34.16 11.74 16.17
C GLY A 887 -34.97 11.21 17.35
N ALA A 888 -36.23 10.84 17.11
CA ALA A 888 -37.11 10.24 18.12
C ALA A 888 -36.59 8.88 18.62
N ALA A 889 -36.15 8.01 17.71
CA ALA A 889 -35.59 6.71 18.05
C ALA A 889 -34.33 6.83 18.91
N ARG A 890 -33.46 7.80 18.60
CA ARG A 890 -32.27 8.11 19.42
C ARG A 890 -32.67 8.63 20.81
N ALA A 891 -33.64 9.53 20.90
CA ALA A 891 -34.10 10.05 22.19
C ALA A 891 -34.66 8.93 23.08
N ALA A 892 -35.49 8.05 22.51
CA ALA A 892 -36.03 6.89 23.22
C ALA A 892 -34.93 5.92 23.68
N GLU A 893 -33.88 5.70 22.87
CA GLU A 893 -32.74 4.88 23.28
C GLU A 893 -31.94 5.52 24.41
N GLN A 894 -31.70 6.84 24.35
CA GLN A 894 -31.03 7.57 25.42
C GLN A 894 -31.81 7.52 26.74
N GLU A 895 -33.13 7.64 26.67
CA GLU A 895 -34.01 7.50 27.84
C GLU A 895 -33.93 6.09 28.43
N ARG A 896 -33.96 5.03 27.59
CA ARG A 896 -33.75 3.64 28.05
C ARG A 896 -32.39 3.45 28.71
N GLN A 897 -31.32 4.01 28.14
CA GLN A 897 -29.98 3.91 28.71
C GLN A 897 -29.89 4.65 30.06
N GLN A 898 -30.52 5.82 30.17
CA GLN A 898 -30.60 6.54 31.45
C GLN A 898 -31.41 5.77 32.49
N GLN A 899 -32.51 5.14 32.10
CA GLN A 899 -33.31 4.29 32.99
C GLN A 899 -32.54 3.04 33.43
N ALA A 900 -31.81 2.39 32.52
CA ALA A 900 -30.98 1.23 32.84
C ALA A 900 -29.81 1.59 33.76
N ALA A 901 -29.09 2.69 33.47
CA ALA A 901 -28.02 3.17 34.34
C ALA A 901 -28.53 3.62 35.71
N ALA A 902 -29.72 4.22 35.78
CA ALA A 902 -30.36 4.55 37.04
C ALA A 902 -30.77 3.30 37.84
N ALA A 903 -31.25 2.25 37.17
CA ALA A 903 -31.60 0.98 37.81
C ALA A 903 -30.35 0.23 38.31
N GLU A 904 -29.26 0.25 37.54
CA GLU A 904 -27.96 -0.33 37.95
C GLU A 904 -27.38 0.43 39.15
N ALA A 905 -27.37 1.77 39.10
CA ALA A 905 -26.93 2.59 40.24
C ALA A 905 -27.80 2.40 41.49
N ALA A 906 -29.11 2.16 41.33
CA ALA A 906 -29.99 1.84 42.44
C ALA A 906 -29.68 0.45 43.03
N ALA A 907 -29.43 -0.55 42.19
CA ALA A 907 -29.03 -1.89 42.63
C ALA A 907 -27.67 -1.86 43.37
N GLU A 908 -26.68 -1.11 42.88
CA GLU A 908 -25.39 -0.92 43.56
C GLU A 908 -25.54 -0.23 44.93
N GLN A 909 -26.48 0.72 45.05
CA GLN A 909 -26.78 1.37 46.33
C GLN A 909 -27.47 0.41 47.31
N ASP A 910 -28.40 -0.41 46.85
CA ASP A 910 -29.08 -1.41 47.66
C ASP A 910 -28.07 -2.48 48.16
N ASP A 911 -27.16 -2.93 47.29
CA ASP A 911 -26.10 -3.88 47.66
C ASP A 911 -25.11 -3.26 48.67
N ALA A 912 -24.75 -1.98 48.52
CA ALA A 912 -23.91 -1.28 49.48
C ALA A 912 -24.60 -1.10 50.84
N GLN A 913 -25.89 -0.74 50.85
CA GLN A 913 -26.68 -0.65 52.09
C GLN A 913 -26.87 -2.01 52.77
N ALA A 914 -27.06 -3.07 52.00
CA ALA A 914 -27.14 -4.44 52.53
C ALA A 914 -25.81 -4.88 53.15
N ALA A 915 -24.68 -4.54 52.53
CA ALA A 915 -23.35 -4.83 53.06
C ALA A 915 -23.03 -4.05 54.35
N ASP A 916 -23.42 -2.77 54.42
CA ASP A 916 -23.28 -1.95 55.64
C ASP A 916 -24.16 -2.51 56.77
N ALA A 917 -25.40 -2.92 56.47
CA ALA A 917 -26.31 -3.54 57.44
C ALA A 917 -25.84 -4.93 57.94
N GLU A 918 -25.00 -5.63 57.18
CA GLU A 918 -24.38 -6.91 57.61
C GLU A 918 -23.12 -6.67 58.46
N GLN A 919 -22.51 -5.48 58.41
CA GLN A 919 -21.36 -5.10 59.24
C GLN A 919 -21.74 -4.51 60.60
N GLU A 920 -22.94 -3.91 60.71
CA GLU A 920 -23.54 -3.47 61.99
C GLU A 920 -24.08 -4.64 62.81
#